data_AF-A0A1F8A615-F1
#
_entry.id   AF-A0A1F8A615-F1
#
_cell.length_a   1.000
_cell.length_b   1.000
_cell.length_c   1.000
_cell.angle_alpha   90.00
_cell.angle_beta   90.00
_cell.angle_gamma   90.00
#
_symmetry.space_group_name_H-M   'P 1'
#
loop_
_entity.id
_entity.type
_entity.pdbx_description
1 polymer ?
#
loop_
_entity_poly.entity_id
_entity_poly.type
_entity_poly.pdbx_seq_one_letter_code
_entity_poly.pdbx_strand_id
1 'polypeptide(L)'
;MAEKPSYLTTKSGKYALGANRGPLPQEDGDESQMAHVELADSSSLKSRGKIRRHWTRFWCCYLVTAIIFLAIFLPLFFTVIIQAISQRVIDNASLVLVEAKIMQPRPESVLLSIQTALKLPVNVPVRLDPNVLHLFNQDQPGNSTYLKVYNDAIEIKGNTSIGVQNQPSPVNPEPWKHYVRSVVFKPHAPLSAFGTTNIYLGKLKSHISLKKDLPQNTLNSFAGFSIDHPKMLFPPRDDGVNLVANAILPNPSVMTIEIGTITMDLKSNDLIVGNATINNLTLRPGNHSTPLEGVVDMHTIMENLLPLVQAQGSSLRNGYLSLDAVTREVEYDGVVIPYYTEAMRDLVLSAKVPVNDLLINSCDETRPRCGKCTERDLPCSYSSPECSYIVAKAPGKGRPSPAASLSDGRSAEVTGRSDLASAELHNLELMVQWCNHTHQTLSRNDSVSWIWRSAIPRKAAHHPFLMHGILALSALHSAFSSTYSERTRYLRLAQTHHSQAIEGLSQLERLNESNADAAYVLSNIIIIFTVALPLCTQPSSAGDPIKEFLEITHICKSSMKVLMEVHHWVQAGDLAALITMPEPLDSAATHRGKFVEQIIAPLEYLGQSHSHHGADPHSSMYSEAVQALRLSFESMEIHPSISVITAAFQFIFRVPHGILSLIEKREPFALVILASYGVIMHYLRAHWWMGDWGHRLVRKIQSLVDGHWRSEILRIESLMNCAS
;
A
#
# COMPACT_ATOMS: atom_id res chain seq x y z
N MET A 1 4.82 -30.52 20.81
CA MET A 1 4.61 -30.77 22.26
C MET A 1 4.42 -29.40 22.92
N ALA A 2 3.41 -29.11 23.72
CA ALA A 2 2.58 -29.97 24.54
C ALA A 2 1.18 -29.34 24.79
N GLU A 3 0.27 -30.21 25.20
CA GLU A 3 -1.16 -30.00 25.48
C GLU A 3 -1.44 -29.20 26.76
N LYS A 4 -2.70 -28.73 26.85
CA LYS A 4 -3.41 -28.24 28.07
C LYS A 4 -3.39 -29.28 29.21
N PRO A 5 -3.51 -28.91 30.52
CA PRO A 5 -4.79 -28.53 31.19
C PRO A 5 -4.65 -27.34 32.19
N SER A 6 -5.64 -26.49 32.49
CA SER A 6 -6.97 -26.63 33.12
C SER A 6 -7.00 -26.65 34.67
N TYR A 7 -7.34 -25.49 35.25
CA TYR A 7 -8.01 -25.16 36.54
C TYR A 7 -7.85 -26.03 37.81
N LEU A 8 -7.47 -25.39 38.92
CA LEU A 8 -8.17 -25.34 40.23
C LEU A 8 -7.25 -24.67 41.28
N THR A 9 -7.60 -23.48 41.77
CA THR A 9 -6.95 -22.85 42.93
C THR A 9 -8.01 -22.40 43.94
N THR A 10 -8.21 -23.20 44.99
CA THR A 10 -8.88 -22.75 46.22
C THR A 10 -7.82 -22.45 47.27
N LYS A 11 -7.83 -21.20 47.73
CA LYS A 11 -7.02 -20.70 48.86
C LYS A 11 -7.43 -21.40 50.15
N SER A 12 -6.58 -22.26 50.68
CA SER A 12 -6.57 -22.65 52.09
C SER A 12 -5.15 -23.05 52.43
N GLY A 13 -4.39 -22.14 53.04
CA GLY A 13 -2.98 -22.38 53.36
C GLY A 13 -2.13 -21.12 53.33
N LYS A 14 -2.48 -20.13 54.14
CA LYS A 14 -1.55 -19.06 54.53
C LYS A 14 -1.79 -18.82 56.00
N TYR A 15 -0.95 -19.40 56.85
CA TYR A 15 -0.39 -18.82 58.07
C TYR A 15 0.50 -19.89 58.71
N ALA A 16 1.74 -19.99 58.25
CA ALA A 16 2.81 -20.62 58.99
C ALA A 16 4.12 -19.99 58.51
N LEU A 17 4.72 -19.17 59.37
CA LEU A 17 6.16 -19.14 59.66
C LEU A 17 6.48 -17.95 60.56
N GLY A 18 7.15 -18.27 61.67
CA GLY A 18 7.69 -17.33 62.63
C GLY A 18 8.49 -18.10 63.67
N ALA A 19 9.65 -18.61 63.24
CA ALA A 19 10.60 -19.31 64.08
C ALA A 19 11.39 -18.30 64.93
N ASN A 20 11.50 -18.56 66.24
CA ASN A 20 12.65 -18.19 67.06
C ASN A 20 12.91 -19.32 68.05
N ARG A 21 14.13 -19.85 67.99
CA ARG A 21 14.59 -21.06 68.69
C ARG A 21 15.03 -20.75 70.14
N GLY A 22 14.84 -21.72 71.02
CA GLY A 22 15.58 -21.91 72.29
C GLY A 22 15.49 -23.40 72.68
N PRO A 23 16.57 -24.03 73.21
CA PRO A 23 16.70 -25.49 73.24
C PRO A 23 15.96 -26.14 74.41
N LEU A 24 15.54 -27.39 74.19
CA LEU A 24 14.92 -28.30 75.16
C LEU A 24 15.86 -28.63 76.33
N PRO A 25 15.34 -28.70 77.56
CA PRO A 25 15.83 -29.61 78.58
C PRO A 25 14.88 -30.82 78.73
N GLN A 26 15.48 -31.98 78.95
CA GLN A 26 14.82 -33.26 79.25
C GLN A 26 14.03 -33.18 80.56
N GLU A 27 12.85 -33.78 80.58
CA GLU A 27 12.20 -34.23 81.81
C GLU A 27 12.84 -35.54 82.28
N ASP A 28 13.22 -35.56 83.55
CA ASP A 28 13.03 -36.71 84.44
C ASP A 28 12.48 -36.13 85.75
N GLY A 29 11.41 -36.70 86.28
CA GLY A 29 11.07 -36.57 87.70
C GLY A 29 9.76 -35.87 88.04
N ASP A 30 8.73 -36.69 88.07
CA ASP A 30 7.74 -36.83 89.14
C ASP A 30 6.55 -35.87 89.30
N GLU A 31 5.43 -36.55 89.53
CA GLU A 31 4.06 -36.10 89.61
C GLU A 31 3.78 -35.31 90.89
N SER A 32 2.91 -34.31 90.80
CA SER A 32 1.77 -34.19 91.73
C SER A 32 0.73 -33.17 91.28
N GLN A 33 -0.44 -33.73 90.94
CA GLN A 33 -1.80 -33.26 91.25
C GLN A 33 -2.24 -31.87 90.78
N MET A 34 -3.33 -31.84 89.99
CA MET A 34 -4.63 -31.36 90.51
C MET A 34 -5.81 -31.68 89.59
N ALA A 35 -6.78 -32.38 90.19
CA ALA A 35 -8.23 -32.33 90.00
C ALA A 35 -8.85 -32.58 88.61
N HIS A 36 -9.22 -33.84 88.41
CA HIS A 36 -10.26 -34.28 87.47
C HIS A 36 -11.64 -34.17 88.14
N VAL A 37 -12.62 -33.55 87.46
CA VAL A 37 -14.05 -33.69 87.76
C VAL A 37 -14.75 -34.28 86.53
N GLU A 38 -15.75 -35.11 86.83
CA GLU A 38 -16.27 -36.24 86.08
C GLU A 38 -17.06 -35.96 84.78
N LEU A 39 -16.84 -36.89 83.84
CA LEU A 39 -17.80 -37.60 82.99
C LEU A 39 -19.27 -37.12 82.92
N ALA A 40 -19.72 -36.85 81.69
CA ALA A 40 -20.99 -37.36 81.18
C ALA A 40 -21.00 -37.36 79.64
N ASP A 41 -20.89 -38.55 79.06
CA ASP A 41 -21.38 -38.82 77.71
C ASP A 41 -22.91 -38.96 77.78
N SER A 42 -23.65 -38.22 76.94
CA SER A 42 -24.87 -38.68 76.25
C SER A 42 -25.79 -37.54 75.75
N SER A 43 -26.45 -37.85 74.63
CA SER A 43 -27.75 -37.34 74.16
C SER A 43 -27.76 -36.21 73.11
N SER A 44 -27.76 -36.67 71.86
CA SER A 44 -28.71 -36.33 70.78
C SER A 44 -29.76 -35.22 71.03
N LEU A 45 -29.92 -34.37 70.00
CA LEU A 45 -31.18 -33.72 69.58
C LEU A 45 -31.89 -32.82 70.61
N LYS A 46 -31.63 -31.48 70.58
CA LYS A 46 -32.61 -30.44 70.99
C LYS A 46 -32.23 -28.98 70.62
N SER A 47 -31.65 -28.70 69.44
CA SER A 47 -31.39 -27.29 69.04
C SER A 47 -32.66 -26.55 68.54
N ARG A 48 -33.61 -27.25 67.88
CA ARG A 48 -34.84 -26.64 67.35
C ARG A 48 -35.83 -26.13 68.42
N GLY A 49 -35.75 -26.64 69.66
CA GLY A 49 -36.63 -26.22 70.76
C GLY A 49 -36.24 -24.89 71.42
N LYS A 50 -34.94 -24.56 71.45
CA LYS A 50 -34.43 -23.32 72.07
C LYS A 50 -34.68 -22.09 71.19
N ILE A 51 -34.50 -22.21 69.87
CA ILE A 51 -34.83 -21.14 68.90
C ILE A 51 -36.34 -20.87 68.89
N ARG A 52 -37.16 -21.93 68.95
CA ARG A 52 -38.62 -21.80 68.99
C ARG A 52 -39.10 -21.14 70.28
N ARG A 53 -38.54 -21.50 71.45
CA ARG A 53 -38.82 -20.80 72.73
C ARG A 53 -38.31 -19.35 72.76
N HIS A 54 -37.20 -19.06 72.09
CA HIS A 54 -36.66 -17.71 71.96
C HIS A 54 -37.55 -16.81 71.08
N TRP A 55 -37.98 -17.32 69.94
CA TRP A 55 -38.90 -16.63 69.03
C TRP A 55 -40.27 -16.42 69.68
N THR A 56 -40.81 -17.38 70.44
CA THR A 56 -42.08 -17.18 71.17
C THR A 56 -41.96 -16.22 72.35
N ARG A 57 -40.78 -16.12 72.99
CA ARG A 57 -40.56 -15.25 74.17
C ARG A 57 -40.31 -13.79 73.78
N PHE A 58 -39.66 -13.54 72.65
CA PHE A 58 -39.29 -12.20 72.18
C PHE A 58 -40.01 -11.80 70.89
N TRP A 59 -41.08 -12.50 70.50
CA TRP A 59 -41.81 -12.24 69.26
C TRP A 59 -42.23 -10.78 69.11
N CYS A 60 -42.71 -10.15 70.19
CA CYS A 60 -43.09 -8.74 70.21
C CYS A 60 -41.89 -7.81 69.94
N CYS A 61 -40.70 -8.09 70.49
CA CYS A 61 -39.50 -7.31 70.22
C CYS A 61 -39.04 -7.47 68.77
N TYR A 62 -39.09 -8.68 68.21
CA TYR A 62 -38.78 -8.89 66.80
C TYR A 62 -39.80 -8.24 65.87
N LEU A 63 -41.08 -8.22 66.24
CA LEU A 63 -42.12 -7.54 65.49
C LEU A 63 -41.92 -6.02 65.50
N VAL A 64 -41.60 -5.43 66.65
CA VAL A 64 -41.26 -4.00 66.76
C VAL A 64 -39.99 -3.67 65.98
N THR A 65 -38.92 -4.45 66.13
CA THR A 65 -37.68 -4.26 65.36
C THR A 65 -37.89 -4.45 63.87
N ALA A 66 -38.73 -5.41 63.44
CA ALA A 66 -39.08 -5.60 62.04
C ALA A 66 -39.88 -4.42 61.49
N ILE A 67 -40.82 -3.86 62.26
CA ILE A 67 -41.57 -2.66 61.87
C ILE A 67 -40.63 -1.45 61.75
N ILE A 68 -39.75 -1.22 62.74
CA ILE A 68 -38.76 -0.13 62.70
C ILE A 68 -37.81 -0.33 61.52
N PHE A 69 -37.31 -1.55 61.31
CA PHE A 69 -36.47 -1.87 60.17
C PHE A 69 -37.21 -1.61 58.86
N LEU A 70 -38.46 -2.06 58.69
CA LEU A 70 -39.24 -1.84 57.46
C LEU A 70 -39.50 -0.34 57.23
N ALA A 71 -39.82 0.40 58.30
CA ALA A 71 -40.10 1.84 58.25
C ALA A 71 -38.87 2.66 57.85
N ILE A 72 -37.66 2.19 58.15
CA ILE A 72 -36.40 2.82 57.74
C ILE A 72 -35.95 2.29 56.37
N PHE A 73 -36.00 0.97 56.19
CA PHE A 73 -35.51 0.27 55.00
C PHE A 73 -36.36 0.58 53.78
N LEU A 74 -37.70 0.59 53.85
CA LEU A 74 -38.53 0.84 52.67
C LEU A 74 -38.26 2.22 52.06
N PRO A 75 -38.26 3.34 52.83
CA PRO A 75 -37.85 4.63 52.28
C PRO A 75 -36.45 4.60 51.68
N LEU A 76 -35.43 4.11 52.42
CA LEU A 76 -34.05 4.05 51.91
C LEU A 76 -33.92 3.18 50.64
N PHE A 77 -34.62 2.06 50.59
CA PHE A 77 -34.62 1.14 49.47
C PHE A 77 -35.23 1.81 48.24
N PHE A 78 -36.43 2.38 48.37
CA PHE A 78 -37.13 2.98 47.23
C PHE A 78 -36.56 4.32 46.77
N THR A 79 -36.03 5.16 47.67
CA THR A 79 -35.55 6.50 47.30
C THR A 79 -34.06 6.54 46.99
N VAL A 80 -33.22 5.75 47.68
CA VAL A 80 -31.75 5.83 47.52
C VAL A 80 -31.20 4.63 46.77
N ILE A 81 -31.56 3.40 47.19
CA ILE A 81 -30.95 2.19 46.63
C ILE A 81 -31.39 1.97 45.18
N ILE A 82 -32.69 2.04 44.87
CA ILE A 82 -33.17 1.87 43.49
C ILE A 82 -32.62 2.97 42.58
N GLN A 83 -32.54 4.22 43.04
CA GLN A 83 -31.98 5.31 42.24
C GLN A 83 -30.50 5.07 41.92
N ALA A 84 -29.70 4.63 42.90
CA ALA A 84 -28.30 4.28 42.68
C ALA A 84 -28.10 3.08 41.74
N ILE A 85 -28.95 2.04 41.86
CA ILE A 85 -28.92 0.88 40.95
C ILE A 85 -29.28 1.32 39.52
N SER A 86 -30.34 2.10 39.37
CA SER A 86 -30.80 2.59 38.07
C SER A 86 -29.74 3.43 37.37
N GLN A 87 -29.08 4.33 38.10
CA GLN A 87 -27.97 5.13 37.60
C GLN A 87 -26.80 4.23 37.17
N ARG A 88 -26.42 3.26 38.00
CA ARG A 88 -25.32 2.32 37.70
C ARG A 88 -25.60 1.44 36.46
N VAL A 89 -26.85 1.07 36.20
CA VAL A 89 -27.23 0.31 34.99
C VAL A 89 -26.98 1.12 33.73
N ILE A 90 -27.31 2.42 33.76
CA ILE A 90 -27.09 3.33 32.63
C ILE A 90 -25.60 3.69 32.48
N ASP A 91 -24.91 3.97 33.58
CA ASP A 91 -23.47 4.30 33.58
C ASP A 91 -22.64 3.15 32.99
N ASN A 92 -23.02 1.90 33.28
CA ASN A 92 -22.37 0.70 32.74
C ASN A 92 -22.94 0.22 31.39
N ALA A 93 -23.98 0.88 30.87
CA ALA A 93 -24.51 0.54 29.55
C ALA A 93 -23.49 0.84 28.46
N SER A 94 -23.36 -0.09 27.51
CA SER A 94 -22.51 0.07 26.33
C SER A 94 -23.34 0.73 25.22
N LEU A 95 -22.86 1.87 24.71
CA LEU A 95 -23.42 2.57 23.56
C LEU A 95 -22.38 2.61 22.45
N VAL A 96 -22.79 2.20 21.25
CA VAL A 96 -21.96 2.27 20.04
C VAL A 96 -22.74 3.03 18.99
N LEU A 97 -22.11 4.04 18.37
CA LEU A 97 -22.69 4.72 17.23
C LEU A 97 -22.67 3.79 16.02
N VAL A 98 -23.85 3.46 15.50
CA VAL A 98 -24.01 2.54 14.35
C VAL A 98 -24.05 3.33 13.05
N GLU A 99 -24.83 4.40 13.04
CA GLU A 99 -25.01 5.26 11.88
C GLU A 99 -25.37 6.67 12.36
N ALA A 100 -24.89 7.69 11.66
CA ALA A 100 -25.44 9.03 11.75
C ALA A 100 -25.56 9.64 10.35
N LYS A 101 -26.60 10.43 10.12
CA LYS A 101 -26.82 11.16 8.88
C LYS A 101 -27.07 12.63 9.21
N ILE A 102 -26.29 13.50 8.59
CA ILE A 102 -26.48 14.95 8.63
C ILE A 102 -26.84 15.35 7.21
N MET A 103 -28.13 15.61 6.99
CA MET A 103 -28.71 15.87 5.68
C MET A 103 -29.32 17.27 5.64
N GLN A 104 -29.59 17.78 4.44
CA GLN A 104 -30.23 19.08 4.21
C GLN A 104 -29.62 20.22 5.04
N PRO A 105 -28.30 20.48 4.90
CA PRO A 105 -27.65 21.52 5.66
C PRO A 105 -28.27 22.90 5.37
N ARG A 106 -28.61 23.64 6.42
CA ARG A 106 -29.04 25.04 6.38
C ARG A 106 -28.21 25.82 7.39
N PRO A 107 -28.07 27.16 7.25
CA PRO A 107 -27.27 27.97 8.17
C PRO A 107 -27.59 27.73 9.66
N GLU A 108 -28.87 27.53 9.99
CA GLU A 108 -29.38 27.42 11.37
C GLU A 108 -30.00 26.05 11.71
N SER A 109 -29.96 25.07 10.80
CA SER A 109 -30.54 23.75 11.07
C SER A 109 -29.99 22.65 10.17
N VAL A 110 -30.08 21.41 10.63
CA VAL A 110 -29.80 20.20 9.84
C VAL A 110 -30.90 19.17 10.03
N LEU A 111 -31.05 18.26 9.07
CA LEU A 111 -31.87 17.07 9.22
C LEU A 111 -31.00 15.94 9.79
N LEU A 112 -31.23 15.57 11.05
CA LEU A 112 -30.43 14.61 11.79
C LEU A 112 -31.09 13.24 11.81
N SER A 113 -30.37 12.21 11.38
CA SER A 113 -30.62 10.84 11.81
C SER A 113 -29.44 10.36 12.64
N ILE A 114 -29.72 9.65 13.72
CA ILE A 114 -28.67 9.04 14.54
C ILE A 114 -29.19 7.71 15.08
N GLN A 115 -28.39 6.66 14.97
CA GLN A 115 -28.71 5.34 15.48
C GLN A 115 -27.54 4.81 16.30
N THR A 116 -27.85 4.38 17.52
CA THR A 116 -26.90 3.81 18.47
C THR A 116 -27.34 2.42 18.87
N ALA A 117 -26.40 1.49 18.99
CA ALA A 117 -26.64 0.19 19.59
C ALA A 117 -26.45 0.30 21.10
N LEU A 118 -27.51 0.05 21.86
CA LEU A 118 -27.50 0.01 23.31
C LEU A 118 -27.50 -1.44 23.80
N LYS A 119 -26.56 -1.75 24.69
CA LYS A 119 -26.54 -3.00 25.46
C LYS A 119 -26.53 -2.70 26.94
N LEU A 120 -27.55 -3.21 27.64
CA LEU A 120 -27.66 -3.08 29.09
C LEU A 120 -26.96 -4.24 29.81
N PRO A 121 -26.36 -4.01 30.99
CA PRO A 121 -25.73 -5.04 31.81
C PRO A 121 -26.75 -5.89 32.61
N VAL A 122 -28.03 -5.82 32.27
CA VAL A 122 -29.13 -6.50 32.99
C VAL A 122 -30.04 -7.23 32.00
N ASN A 123 -30.55 -8.38 32.44
CA ASN A 123 -31.47 -9.22 31.65
C ASN A 123 -32.96 -8.91 31.92
N VAL A 124 -33.26 -7.73 32.49
CA VAL A 124 -34.63 -7.31 32.82
C VAL A 124 -35.04 -6.22 31.81
N PRO A 125 -36.29 -6.21 31.31
CA PRO A 125 -36.79 -5.12 30.48
C PRO A 125 -36.66 -3.77 31.19
N VAL A 126 -36.09 -2.80 30.47
CA VAL A 126 -35.92 -1.43 30.95
C VAL A 126 -36.70 -0.49 30.05
N ARG A 127 -37.57 0.34 30.61
CA ARG A 127 -38.23 1.39 29.84
C ARG A 127 -37.60 2.75 30.17
N LEU A 128 -37.33 3.54 29.14
CA LEU A 128 -37.00 4.96 29.28
C LEU A 128 -38.19 5.80 28.83
N ASP A 129 -38.55 6.81 29.61
CA ASP A 129 -39.50 7.83 29.17
C ASP A 129 -38.86 8.76 28.12
N PRO A 130 -39.68 9.49 27.33
CA PRO A 130 -39.18 10.42 26.33
C PRO A 130 -38.17 11.38 26.93
N ASN A 131 -37.10 11.66 26.21
CA ASN A 131 -36.02 12.49 26.72
C ASN A 131 -35.39 13.38 25.65
N VAL A 132 -34.67 14.39 26.11
CA VAL A 132 -33.86 15.25 25.26
C VAL A 132 -32.41 15.00 25.60
N LEU A 133 -31.63 14.59 24.60
CA LEU A 133 -30.18 14.48 24.71
C LEU A 133 -29.55 15.70 24.05
N HIS A 134 -28.71 16.39 24.82
CA HIS A 134 -27.92 17.51 24.40
C HIS A 134 -26.57 16.98 23.90
N LEU A 135 -26.32 17.12 22.60
CA LEU A 135 -25.03 16.81 22.00
C LEU A 135 -24.11 18.02 22.20
N PHE A 136 -22.92 17.81 22.77
CA PHE A 136 -22.07 18.91 23.24
C PHE A 136 -20.58 18.67 23.01
N ASN A 137 -19.79 19.75 22.97
CA ASN A 137 -18.33 19.66 22.88
C ASN A 137 -17.71 19.57 24.27
N GLN A 138 -17.01 18.47 24.56
CA GLN A 138 -16.39 18.23 25.88
C GLN A 138 -15.19 19.14 26.16
N ASP A 139 -14.50 19.56 25.10
CA ASP A 139 -13.29 20.38 25.16
C ASP A 139 -13.58 21.88 25.32
N GLN A 140 -14.85 22.30 25.34
CA GLN A 140 -15.25 23.68 25.54
C GLN A 140 -15.94 23.92 26.90
N PRO A 141 -15.60 25.00 27.62
CA PRO A 141 -16.29 25.39 28.84
C PRO A 141 -17.66 26.02 28.55
N GLY A 142 -18.59 25.94 29.50
CA GLY A 142 -19.92 26.55 29.40
C GLY A 142 -20.95 25.72 28.63
N ASN A 143 -21.96 26.38 28.05
CA ASN A 143 -22.99 25.69 27.25
C ASN A 143 -22.44 25.38 25.84
N SER A 144 -21.76 24.25 25.72
CA SER A 144 -21.21 23.76 24.46
C SER A 144 -22.17 22.85 23.68
N THR A 145 -23.47 22.90 23.99
CA THR A 145 -24.49 22.13 23.26
C THR A 145 -24.59 22.64 21.83
N TYR A 146 -24.35 21.78 20.84
CA TYR A 146 -24.48 22.10 19.42
C TYR A 146 -25.78 21.59 18.79
N LEU A 147 -26.35 20.49 19.29
CA LEU A 147 -27.58 19.88 18.79
C LEU A 147 -28.40 19.25 19.92
N LYS A 148 -29.68 19.03 19.68
CA LYS A 148 -30.59 18.29 20.58
C LYS A 148 -31.23 17.12 19.84
N VAL A 149 -31.27 15.97 20.50
CA VAL A 149 -31.93 14.75 20.02
C VAL A 149 -33.15 14.50 20.91
N TYR A 150 -34.34 14.45 20.31
CA TYR A 150 -35.60 14.23 20.99
C TYR A 150 -35.99 12.75 20.83
N ASN A 151 -35.72 11.94 21.84
CA ASN A 151 -36.07 10.52 21.77
C ASN A 151 -37.45 10.27 22.36
N ASP A 152 -38.20 9.39 21.69
CA ASP A 152 -39.45 8.84 22.20
C ASP A 152 -39.22 7.84 23.34
N ALA A 153 -40.32 7.48 24.01
CA ALA A 153 -40.29 6.41 25.00
C ALA A 153 -39.86 5.09 24.35
N ILE A 154 -38.96 4.35 24.99
CA ILE A 154 -38.44 3.09 24.45
C ILE A 154 -38.37 2.00 25.51
N GLU A 155 -38.72 0.78 25.13
CA GLU A 155 -38.52 -0.42 25.93
C GLU A 155 -37.30 -1.19 25.40
N ILE A 156 -36.30 -1.36 26.25
CA ILE A 156 -35.02 -1.97 25.96
C ILE A 156 -35.01 -3.40 26.46
N LYS A 157 -34.77 -4.34 25.55
CA LYS A 157 -34.63 -5.78 25.84
C LYS A 157 -33.41 -6.31 25.09
N GLY A 158 -32.40 -6.75 25.84
CA GLY A 158 -31.15 -7.26 25.26
C GLY A 158 -30.39 -6.17 24.48
N ASN A 159 -30.03 -6.47 23.23
CA ASN A 159 -29.45 -5.50 22.32
C ASN A 159 -30.59 -4.75 21.60
N THR A 160 -30.66 -3.44 21.77
CA THR A 160 -31.69 -2.59 21.17
C THR A 160 -31.03 -1.41 20.48
N SER A 161 -31.49 -1.05 19.28
CA SER A 161 -31.08 0.18 18.62
C SER A 161 -31.94 1.35 19.09
N ILE A 162 -31.33 2.47 19.43
CA ILE A 162 -31.99 3.69 19.86
C ILE A 162 -31.51 4.83 18.97
N GLY A 163 -32.44 5.66 18.54
CA GLY A 163 -32.12 6.72 17.61
C GLY A 163 -33.34 7.50 17.15
N VAL A 164 -33.05 8.56 16.40
CA VAL A 164 -34.06 9.35 15.68
C VAL A 164 -33.73 9.30 14.20
N GLN A 165 -34.75 9.45 13.36
CA GLN A 165 -34.61 9.46 11.92
C GLN A 165 -35.26 10.72 11.36
N ASN A 166 -34.55 11.42 10.47
CA ASN A 166 -35.03 12.61 9.78
C ASN A 166 -35.58 13.68 10.74
N GLN A 167 -34.90 13.90 11.87
CA GLN A 167 -35.31 14.89 12.86
C GLN A 167 -34.79 16.28 12.46
N PRO A 168 -35.67 17.26 12.19
CA PRO A 168 -35.25 18.63 12.00
C PRO A 168 -34.62 19.15 13.28
N SER A 169 -33.36 19.57 13.20
CA SER A 169 -32.56 19.87 14.37
C SER A 169 -31.91 21.24 14.22
N PRO A 170 -32.39 22.26 14.96
CA PRO A 170 -31.74 23.56 15.01
C PRO A 170 -30.32 23.44 15.55
N VAL A 171 -29.36 24.05 14.86
CA VAL A 171 -27.97 24.08 15.31
C VAL A 171 -27.71 25.28 16.21
N ASN A 172 -26.81 25.13 17.18
CA ASN A 172 -26.25 26.27 17.89
C ASN A 172 -24.96 26.69 17.16
N PRO A 173 -24.90 27.87 16.50
CA PRO A 173 -23.88 28.17 15.51
C PRO A 173 -22.44 27.97 15.97
N GLU A 174 -22.03 28.58 17.09
CA GLU A 174 -20.63 28.55 17.53
C GLU A 174 -20.18 27.16 18.02
N PRO A 175 -20.91 26.45 18.91
CA PRO A 175 -20.57 25.08 19.25
C PRO A 175 -20.65 24.11 18.06
N TRP A 176 -21.58 24.35 17.13
CA TRP A 176 -21.71 23.53 15.92
C TRP A 176 -20.51 23.67 15.00
N LYS A 177 -20.05 24.90 14.75
CA LYS A 177 -18.81 25.15 13.98
C LYS A 177 -17.60 24.43 14.59
N HIS A 178 -17.44 24.47 15.91
CA HIS A 178 -16.37 23.74 16.60
C HIS A 178 -16.48 22.23 16.43
N TYR A 179 -17.70 21.69 16.51
CA TYR A 179 -17.94 20.27 16.26
C TYR A 179 -17.59 19.87 14.82
N VAL A 180 -18.09 20.62 13.83
CA VAL A 180 -17.79 20.39 12.40
C VAL A 180 -16.29 20.44 12.16
N ARG A 181 -15.57 21.44 12.72
CA ARG A 181 -14.11 21.50 12.64
C ARG A 181 -13.44 20.27 13.26
N SER A 182 -13.89 19.83 14.43
CA SER A 182 -13.35 18.62 15.05
C SER A 182 -13.58 17.38 14.18
N VAL A 183 -14.74 17.25 13.53
CA VAL A 183 -15.05 16.17 12.60
C VAL A 183 -14.19 16.23 11.33
N VAL A 184 -13.90 17.41 10.81
CA VAL A 184 -13.07 17.57 9.62
C VAL A 184 -11.60 17.24 9.91
N PHE A 185 -11.02 17.81 10.96
CA PHE A 185 -9.55 17.79 11.14
C PHE A 185 -9.02 16.64 12.00
N LYS A 186 -9.77 16.19 13.02
CA LYS A 186 -9.26 15.18 13.96
C LYS A 186 -9.43 13.76 13.36
N PRO A 187 -8.56 12.80 13.69
CA PRO A 187 -8.77 11.38 13.36
C PRO A 187 -9.91 10.74 14.17
N HIS A 188 -10.04 11.18 15.42
CA HIS A 188 -11.08 10.73 16.34
C HIS A 188 -11.63 11.93 17.11
N ALA A 189 -12.96 12.06 17.15
CA ALA A 189 -13.64 13.04 18.00
C ALA A 189 -14.87 12.38 18.63
N PRO A 190 -14.95 12.27 19.97
CA PRO A 190 -16.08 11.60 20.60
C PRO A 190 -17.38 12.36 20.34
N LEU A 191 -18.46 11.61 20.14
CA LEU A 191 -19.81 12.15 20.15
C LEU A 191 -20.34 12.13 21.60
N SER A 192 -20.27 13.28 22.27
CA SER A 192 -20.69 13.41 23.65
C SER A 192 -22.14 13.85 23.76
N ALA A 193 -22.90 13.18 24.62
CA ALA A 193 -24.31 13.46 24.87
C ALA A 193 -24.60 13.51 26.38
N PHE A 194 -25.45 14.45 26.81
CA PHE A 194 -26.01 14.43 28.15
C PHE A 194 -27.51 14.71 28.17
N GLY A 195 -28.21 14.25 29.19
CA GLY A 195 -29.64 14.49 29.36
C GLY A 195 -30.18 13.86 30.65
N THR A 196 -31.45 14.08 30.95
CA THR A 196 -32.11 13.45 32.11
C THR A 196 -33.39 12.77 31.65
N THR A 197 -33.76 11.68 32.31
CA THR A 197 -35.03 10.97 32.04
C THR A 197 -35.48 10.14 33.23
N ASN A 198 -36.72 9.66 33.18
CA ASN A 198 -37.18 8.61 34.06
C ASN A 198 -36.93 7.25 33.43
N ILE A 199 -36.36 6.35 34.23
CA ILE A 199 -36.13 4.94 33.89
C ILE A 199 -37.06 4.06 34.73
N TYR A 200 -37.55 2.99 34.13
CA TYR A 200 -38.34 1.96 34.79
C TYR A 200 -37.65 0.62 34.68
N LEU A 201 -37.27 0.05 35.84
CA LEU A 201 -36.85 -1.35 35.93
C LEU A 201 -38.06 -2.17 36.38
N GLY A 202 -38.74 -2.81 35.41
CA GLY A 202 -40.06 -3.36 35.65
C GLY A 202 -41.08 -2.26 36.01
N LYS A 203 -41.64 -2.29 37.23
CA LYS A 203 -42.60 -1.27 37.72
C LYS A 203 -41.95 -0.15 38.53
N LEU A 204 -40.65 -0.23 38.78
CA LEU A 204 -39.93 0.68 39.67
C LEU A 204 -39.43 1.89 38.89
N LYS A 205 -39.93 3.08 39.21
CA LYS A 205 -39.53 4.35 38.59
C LYS A 205 -38.32 4.94 39.31
N SER A 206 -37.38 5.50 38.55
CA SER A 206 -36.27 6.30 39.07
C SER A 206 -35.91 7.42 38.11
N HIS A 207 -35.37 8.52 38.63
CA HIS A 207 -34.86 9.63 37.83
C HIS A 207 -33.35 9.48 37.67
N ILE A 208 -32.86 9.51 36.42
CA ILE A 208 -31.45 9.30 36.09
C ILE A 208 -30.92 10.42 35.18
N SER A 209 -29.62 10.64 35.29
CA SER A 209 -28.86 11.52 34.39
C SER A 209 -28.02 10.64 33.44
N LEU A 210 -28.14 10.86 32.15
CA LEU A 210 -27.31 10.24 31.14
C LEU A 210 -26.19 11.22 30.79
N LYS A 211 -24.94 10.78 30.87
CA LYS A 211 -23.79 11.47 30.26
C LYS A 211 -22.88 10.41 29.66
N LYS A 212 -22.69 10.45 28.35
CA LYS A 212 -21.96 9.42 27.59
C LYS A 212 -21.11 10.06 26.52
N ASP A 213 -19.92 9.50 26.34
CA ASP A 213 -19.01 9.81 25.26
C ASP A 213 -18.93 8.58 24.34
N LEU A 214 -19.37 8.74 23.09
CA LEU A 214 -19.34 7.68 22.11
C LEU A 214 -18.07 7.84 21.26
N PRO A 215 -17.10 6.90 21.33
CA PRO A 215 -15.92 6.97 20.50
C PRO A 215 -16.30 6.74 19.03
N GLN A 216 -15.76 7.55 18.13
CA GLN A 216 -15.96 7.43 16.69
C GLN A 216 -14.74 7.93 15.91
N ASN A 217 -14.56 7.37 14.71
CA ASN A 217 -13.64 7.91 13.71
C ASN A 217 -14.27 9.11 13.02
N THR A 218 -13.43 10.04 12.57
CA THR A 218 -13.82 11.27 11.87
C THR A 218 -12.98 11.44 10.60
N LEU A 219 -13.13 12.54 9.86
CA LEU A 219 -12.63 12.65 8.49
C LEU A 219 -11.09 12.75 8.39
N ASN A 220 -10.39 13.01 9.49
CA ASN A 220 -8.93 13.00 9.56
C ASN A 220 -8.24 13.89 8.51
N SER A 221 -8.74 15.10 8.31
CA SER A 221 -8.26 16.04 7.27
C SER A 221 -8.24 15.43 5.87
N PHE A 222 -9.14 14.47 5.60
CA PHE A 222 -9.20 13.69 4.36
C PHE A 222 -7.87 13.01 4.00
N ALA A 223 -7.15 12.49 5.01
CA ALA A 223 -5.93 11.71 4.78
C ALA A 223 -6.19 10.57 3.78
N GLY A 224 -5.43 10.56 2.68
CA GLY A 224 -5.66 9.66 1.54
C GLY A 224 -6.43 10.31 0.38
N PHE A 225 -6.72 11.60 0.44
CA PHE A 225 -7.22 12.37 -0.70
C PHE A 225 -6.31 12.24 -1.92
N SER A 226 -6.92 12.01 -3.08
CA SER A 226 -6.22 11.94 -4.35
C SER A 226 -7.13 12.38 -5.50
N ILE A 227 -6.50 12.75 -6.61
CA ILE A 227 -7.16 13.05 -7.87
C ILE A 227 -6.83 11.92 -8.84
N ASP A 228 -7.88 11.42 -9.49
CA ASP A 228 -7.82 10.31 -10.42
C ASP A 228 -8.38 10.72 -11.79
N HIS A 229 -7.84 10.13 -12.86
CA HIS A 229 -8.20 10.40 -14.25
C HIS A 229 -8.31 11.91 -14.62
N PRO A 230 -7.30 12.74 -14.33
CA PRO A 230 -7.36 14.15 -14.70
C PRO A 230 -7.29 14.31 -16.23
N LYS A 231 -8.10 15.21 -16.79
CA LYS A 231 -8.18 15.49 -18.22
C LYS A 231 -8.45 16.97 -18.48
N MET A 232 -7.64 17.58 -19.34
CA MET A 232 -7.89 18.91 -19.89
C MET A 232 -8.81 18.80 -21.11
N LEU A 233 -9.70 19.77 -21.26
CA LEU A 233 -10.59 19.89 -22.42
C LEU A 233 -10.09 21.02 -23.33
N PHE A 234 -9.82 20.69 -24.59
CA PHE A 234 -9.45 21.64 -25.63
C PHE A 234 -10.31 21.37 -26.87
N PRO A 235 -11.20 22.31 -27.28
CA PRO A 235 -11.52 23.58 -26.62
C PRO A 235 -12.26 23.39 -25.28
N PRO A 236 -12.32 24.44 -24.42
CA PRO A 236 -13.20 24.44 -23.25
C PRO A 236 -14.65 24.19 -23.64
N ARG A 237 -15.45 23.68 -22.70
CA ARG A 237 -16.90 23.57 -22.84
C ARG A 237 -17.56 24.96 -22.82
N ASP A 238 -18.82 25.06 -23.26
CA ASP A 238 -19.56 26.33 -23.35
C ASP A 238 -19.69 27.08 -22.00
N ASP A 239 -19.65 26.35 -20.88
CA ASP A 239 -19.66 26.89 -19.51
C ASP A 239 -18.27 27.36 -19.01
N GLY A 240 -17.23 27.22 -19.84
CA GLY A 240 -15.84 27.56 -19.54
C GLY A 240 -15.03 26.45 -18.88
N VAL A 241 -15.65 25.30 -18.55
CA VAL A 241 -14.93 24.17 -17.94
C VAL A 241 -13.90 23.62 -18.91
N ASN A 242 -12.65 23.53 -18.44
CA ASN A 242 -11.52 23.02 -19.21
C ASN A 242 -10.68 21.98 -18.47
N LEU A 243 -11.06 21.60 -17.25
CA LEU A 243 -10.47 20.50 -16.48
C LEU A 243 -11.61 19.60 -15.95
N VAL A 244 -11.48 18.30 -16.12
CA VAL A 244 -12.35 17.29 -15.50
C VAL A 244 -11.50 16.23 -14.84
N ALA A 245 -11.90 15.78 -13.66
CA ALA A 245 -11.22 14.74 -12.91
C ALA A 245 -12.17 14.05 -11.94
N ASN A 246 -11.69 13.01 -11.24
CA ASN A 246 -12.40 12.39 -10.14
C ASN A 246 -11.64 12.63 -8.83
N ALA A 247 -12.30 13.19 -7.82
CA ALA A 247 -11.76 13.37 -6.49
C ALA A 247 -12.11 12.17 -5.60
N ILE A 248 -11.11 11.52 -5.03
CA ILE A 248 -11.29 10.45 -4.04
C ILE A 248 -11.27 11.07 -2.66
N LEU A 249 -12.39 11.03 -1.96
CA LEU A 249 -12.57 11.60 -0.62
C LEU A 249 -12.84 10.48 0.40
N PRO A 250 -11.85 10.09 1.21
CA PRO A 250 -12.03 9.09 2.26
C PRO A 250 -12.95 9.57 3.38
N ASN A 251 -13.87 8.71 3.82
CA ASN A 251 -14.67 8.92 5.02
C ASN A 251 -14.62 7.67 5.92
N PRO A 252 -13.68 7.58 6.87
CA PRO A 252 -13.55 6.43 7.76
C PRO A 252 -14.58 6.42 8.90
N SER A 253 -15.49 7.40 8.94
CA SER A 253 -16.56 7.49 9.94
C SER A 253 -17.78 6.65 9.56
N VAL A 254 -18.69 6.44 10.51
CA VAL A 254 -20.03 5.86 10.27
C VAL A 254 -21.06 6.90 9.82
N MET A 255 -20.62 8.14 9.56
CA MET A 255 -21.50 9.25 9.24
C MET A 255 -21.71 9.37 7.74
N THR A 256 -22.96 9.66 7.34
CA THR A 256 -23.28 10.22 6.03
C THR A 256 -23.47 11.72 6.19
N ILE A 257 -22.72 12.53 5.44
CA ILE A 257 -22.73 13.99 5.56
C ILE A 257 -23.01 14.58 4.18
N GLU A 258 -24.17 15.20 4.03
CA GLU A 258 -24.50 16.00 2.86
C GLU A 258 -23.87 17.39 3.01
N ILE A 259 -22.99 17.75 2.08
CA ILE A 259 -22.23 19.01 2.12
C ILE A 259 -22.83 20.01 1.13
N GLY A 260 -23.14 19.55 -0.08
CA GLY A 260 -23.61 20.39 -1.19
C GLY A 260 -22.51 20.66 -2.22
N THR A 261 -22.60 21.80 -2.90
CA THR A 261 -21.64 22.21 -3.91
C THR A 261 -20.47 22.94 -3.26
N ILE A 262 -19.25 22.45 -3.50
CA ILE A 262 -18.02 23.04 -2.99
C ILE A 262 -17.32 23.73 -4.15
N THR A 263 -17.01 25.02 -3.99
CA THR A 263 -16.16 25.79 -4.89
C THR A 263 -14.80 26.04 -4.24
N MET A 264 -13.73 25.71 -4.93
CA MET A 264 -12.35 25.75 -4.45
C MET A 264 -11.46 26.56 -5.40
N ASP A 265 -10.48 27.24 -4.82
CA ASP A 265 -9.36 27.81 -5.56
C ASP A 265 -8.26 26.78 -5.75
N LEU A 266 -7.85 26.59 -7.00
CA LEU A 266 -6.70 25.78 -7.35
C LEU A 266 -5.45 26.65 -7.29
N LYS A 267 -4.51 26.25 -6.44
CA LYS A 267 -3.29 27.00 -6.18
C LYS A 267 -2.05 26.17 -6.46
N SER A 268 -1.01 26.86 -6.91
CA SER A 268 0.34 26.36 -6.97
C SER A 268 1.20 27.28 -6.09
N ASN A 269 1.54 26.81 -4.88
CA ASN A 269 1.99 27.67 -3.79
C ASN A 269 0.98 28.81 -3.52
N ASP A 270 1.41 30.07 -3.59
CA ASP A 270 0.55 31.23 -3.35
C ASP A 270 -0.21 31.72 -4.60
N LEU A 271 0.11 31.19 -5.78
CA LEU A 271 -0.50 31.61 -7.04
C LEU A 271 -1.78 30.82 -7.32
N ILE A 272 -2.90 31.52 -7.51
CA ILE A 272 -4.15 30.94 -7.98
C ILE A 272 -4.03 30.69 -9.49
N VAL A 273 -4.19 29.43 -9.90
CA VAL A 273 -4.09 28.99 -11.30
C VAL A 273 -5.46 28.66 -11.90
N GLY A 274 -6.52 28.69 -11.09
CA GLY A 274 -7.88 28.40 -11.54
C GLY A 274 -8.82 28.13 -10.37
N ASN A 275 -9.98 27.58 -10.68
CA ASN A 275 -10.96 27.10 -9.70
C ASN A 275 -11.39 25.66 -10.01
N ALA A 276 -11.94 25.00 -9.00
CA ALA A 276 -12.55 23.68 -9.10
C ALA A 276 -13.86 23.63 -8.32
N THR A 277 -14.79 22.84 -8.83
CA THR A 277 -16.12 22.67 -8.27
C THR A 277 -16.45 21.19 -8.15
N ILE A 278 -16.97 20.80 -6.98
CA ILE A 278 -17.59 19.49 -6.76
C ILE A 278 -19.07 19.74 -6.49
N ASN A 279 -19.93 19.24 -7.37
CA ASN A 279 -21.38 19.45 -7.28
C ASN A 279 -22.04 18.40 -6.38
N ASN A 280 -22.95 18.84 -5.50
CA ASN A 280 -23.81 17.97 -4.68
C ASN A 280 -23.06 16.87 -3.90
N LEU A 281 -21.93 17.22 -3.27
CA LEU A 281 -21.13 16.27 -2.51
C LEU A 281 -21.90 15.70 -1.32
N THR A 282 -21.95 14.38 -1.25
CA THR A 282 -22.41 13.62 -0.08
C THR A 282 -21.35 12.61 0.32
N LEU A 283 -20.74 12.79 1.49
CA LEU A 283 -19.76 11.85 2.03
C LEU A 283 -20.49 10.68 2.68
N ARG A 284 -20.27 9.47 2.17
CA ARG A 284 -20.76 8.22 2.74
C ARG A 284 -19.61 7.43 3.37
N PRO A 285 -19.85 6.52 4.32
CA PRO A 285 -18.80 5.71 4.94
C PRO A 285 -17.98 4.90 3.92
N GLY A 286 -16.65 5.05 3.93
CA GLY A 286 -15.70 4.43 3.00
C GLY A 286 -15.06 5.42 2.03
N ASN A 287 -14.34 4.89 1.04
CA ASN A 287 -13.70 5.69 -0.02
C ASN A 287 -14.68 5.88 -1.17
N HIS A 288 -14.94 7.14 -1.53
CA HIS A 288 -15.85 7.49 -2.62
C HIS A 288 -15.17 8.38 -3.64
N SER A 289 -15.40 8.08 -4.91
CA SER A 289 -14.97 8.89 -6.04
C SER A 289 -16.10 9.84 -6.45
N THR A 290 -15.81 11.13 -6.55
CA THR A 290 -16.78 12.18 -6.92
C THR A 290 -16.25 12.98 -8.10
N PRO A 291 -17.09 13.25 -9.13
CA PRO A 291 -16.69 14.10 -10.24
C PRO A 291 -16.29 15.50 -9.76
N LEU A 292 -15.19 16.00 -10.32
CA LEU A 292 -14.65 17.33 -10.10
C LEU A 292 -14.48 18.01 -11.46
N GLU A 293 -14.99 19.23 -11.57
CA GLU A 293 -14.86 20.07 -12.75
C GLU A 293 -14.04 21.32 -12.39
N GLY A 294 -13.24 21.83 -13.30
CA GLY A 294 -12.40 22.99 -13.05
C GLY A 294 -12.24 23.91 -14.25
N VAL A 295 -11.97 25.17 -13.94
CA VAL A 295 -11.57 26.20 -14.90
C VAL A 295 -10.15 26.61 -14.54
N VAL A 296 -9.20 26.15 -15.35
CA VAL A 296 -7.78 26.46 -15.27
C VAL A 296 -7.48 27.65 -16.17
N ASP A 297 -6.91 28.71 -15.60
CA ASP A 297 -6.56 29.92 -16.35
C ASP A 297 -5.20 29.75 -17.03
N MET A 298 -5.26 29.41 -18.32
CA MET A 298 -4.06 29.23 -19.15
C MET A 298 -3.26 30.52 -19.33
N HIS A 299 -3.91 31.68 -19.33
CA HIS A 299 -3.22 32.96 -19.49
C HIS A 299 -2.37 33.24 -18.24
N THR A 300 -2.97 33.10 -17.06
CA THR A 300 -2.27 33.24 -15.78
C THR A 300 -1.11 32.25 -15.66
N ILE A 301 -1.28 31.00 -16.11
CA ILE A 301 -0.20 30.00 -16.13
C ILE A 301 0.93 30.42 -17.07
N MET A 302 0.62 30.91 -18.28
CA MET A 302 1.65 31.31 -19.26
C MET A 302 2.45 32.53 -18.79
N GLU A 303 1.79 33.52 -18.19
CA GLU A 303 2.47 34.71 -17.65
C GLU A 303 3.38 34.38 -16.46
N ASN A 304 3.03 33.36 -15.68
CA ASN A 304 3.75 32.93 -14.48
C ASN A 304 4.49 31.61 -14.67
N LEU A 305 4.79 31.22 -15.91
CA LEU A 305 5.30 29.88 -16.21
C LEU A 305 6.63 29.58 -15.53
N LEU A 306 7.58 30.53 -15.56
CA LEU A 306 8.89 30.36 -14.96
C LEU A 306 8.84 30.17 -13.43
N PRO A 307 8.18 31.05 -12.64
CA PRO A 307 8.04 30.84 -11.20
C PRO A 307 7.24 29.58 -10.87
N LEU A 308 6.21 29.22 -11.65
CA LEU A 308 5.46 27.97 -11.48
C LEU A 308 6.33 26.74 -11.68
N VAL A 309 7.12 26.68 -12.76
CA VAL A 309 8.00 25.54 -13.04
C VAL A 309 9.11 25.41 -11.98
N GLN A 310 9.64 26.53 -11.49
CA GLN A 310 10.62 26.53 -10.40
C GLN A 310 10.00 26.03 -9.08
N ALA A 311 8.84 26.56 -8.71
CA ALA A 311 8.07 26.14 -7.54
C ALA A 311 7.72 24.65 -7.57
N GLN A 312 7.36 24.15 -8.75
CA GLN A 312 6.95 22.76 -8.97
C GLN A 312 8.14 21.85 -9.29
N GLY A 313 9.38 22.35 -9.26
CA GLY A 313 10.54 21.64 -9.77
C GLY A 313 10.76 20.26 -9.13
N SER A 314 10.51 20.09 -7.83
CA SER A 314 10.61 18.80 -7.14
C SER A 314 9.47 17.84 -7.52
N SER A 315 8.24 18.34 -7.62
CA SER A 315 7.05 17.58 -8.02
C SER A 315 7.12 17.14 -9.48
N LEU A 316 7.47 18.05 -10.39
CA LEU A 316 7.63 17.78 -11.82
C LEU A 316 8.76 16.79 -12.08
N ARG A 317 9.87 16.85 -11.31
CA ARG A 317 10.95 15.83 -11.36
C ARG A 317 10.48 14.42 -11.02
N ASN A 318 9.36 14.30 -10.32
CA ASN A 318 8.71 13.04 -9.96
C ASN A 318 7.49 12.75 -10.86
N GLY A 319 7.27 13.54 -11.93
CA GLY A 319 6.17 13.36 -12.88
C GLY A 319 4.80 13.79 -12.38
N TYR A 320 4.75 14.62 -11.33
CA TYR A 320 3.50 15.14 -10.76
C TYR A 320 3.46 16.66 -10.79
N LEU A 321 2.25 17.21 -10.85
CA LEU A 321 1.97 18.60 -10.52
C LEU A 321 1.37 18.63 -9.12
N SER A 322 1.96 19.41 -8.22
CA SER A 322 1.42 19.59 -6.86
C SER A 322 0.50 20.79 -6.87
N LEU A 323 -0.80 20.54 -6.71
CA LEU A 323 -1.82 21.57 -6.62
C LEU A 323 -2.49 21.51 -5.26
N ASP A 324 -2.68 22.68 -4.67
CA ASP A 324 -3.43 22.84 -3.44
C ASP A 324 -4.83 23.35 -3.80
N ALA A 325 -5.86 22.67 -3.32
CA ALA A 325 -7.23 23.15 -3.40
C ALA A 325 -7.63 23.74 -2.05
N VAL A 326 -8.09 24.99 -2.06
CA VAL A 326 -8.55 25.71 -0.87
C VAL A 326 -10.00 26.11 -1.07
N THR A 327 -10.87 25.75 -0.12
CA THR A 327 -12.30 26.03 -0.24
C THR A 327 -12.58 27.53 -0.18
N ARG A 328 -13.26 28.03 -1.20
CA ARG A 328 -13.79 29.40 -1.23
C ARG A 328 -15.13 29.45 -0.52
N GLU A 329 -16.03 28.54 -0.93
CA GLU A 329 -17.43 28.57 -0.56
C GLU A 329 -18.07 27.18 -0.66
N VAL A 330 -19.03 26.92 0.23
CA VAL A 330 -19.87 25.73 0.22
C VAL A 330 -21.32 26.17 0.20
N GLU A 331 -22.08 25.72 -0.80
CA GLU A 331 -23.49 26.04 -0.97
C GLU A 331 -24.37 24.79 -0.98
N TYR A 332 -25.59 24.94 -0.48
CA TYR A 332 -26.62 23.91 -0.57
C TYR A 332 -27.94 24.56 -0.98
N ASP A 333 -28.56 24.07 -2.07
CA ASP A 333 -29.74 24.68 -2.70
C ASP A 333 -29.62 26.20 -2.90
N GLY A 334 -28.44 26.68 -3.34
CA GLY A 334 -28.18 28.11 -3.58
C GLY A 334 -28.04 28.97 -2.32
N VAL A 335 -27.87 28.35 -1.15
CA VAL A 335 -27.61 29.04 0.12
C VAL A 335 -26.25 28.63 0.66
N VAL A 336 -25.42 29.62 0.98
CA VAL A 336 -24.10 29.42 1.60
C VAL A 336 -24.25 28.76 2.96
N ILE A 337 -23.46 27.73 3.24
CA ILE A 337 -23.43 27.02 4.51
C ILE A 337 -22.18 27.46 5.31
N PRO A 338 -22.33 28.38 6.30
CA PRO A 338 -21.17 29.04 6.91
C PRO A 338 -20.25 28.07 7.66
N TYR A 339 -20.82 27.11 8.39
CA TYR A 339 -20.03 26.18 9.20
C TYR A 339 -19.22 25.18 8.36
N TYR A 340 -19.67 24.81 7.16
CA TYR A 340 -18.86 24.02 6.22
C TYR A 340 -17.82 24.89 5.52
N THR A 341 -18.24 26.07 5.05
CA THR A 341 -17.36 27.03 4.39
C THR A 341 -16.17 27.41 5.27
N GLU A 342 -16.41 27.81 6.52
CA GLU A 342 -15.37 28.18 7.48
C GLU A 342 -14.46 26.99 7.82
N ALA A 343 -15.03 25.81 8.08
CA ALA A 343 -14.24 24.63 8.43
C ALA A 343 -13.34 24.15 7.27
N MET A 344 -13.86 24.15 6.04
CA MET A 344 -13.13 23.67 4.86
C MET A 344 -12.19 24.72 4.26
N ARG A 345 -12.38 26.00 4.54
CA ARG A 345 -11.45 27.06 4.11
C ARG A 345 -10.07 26.93 4.78
N ASP A 346 -10.05 26.44 6.02
CA ASP A 346 -8.83 26.16 6.76
C ASP A 346 -8.18 24.81 6.37
N LEU A 347 -8.84 24.03 5.53
CA LEU A 347 -8.35 22.75 5.04
C LEU A 347 -7.70 22.95 3.68
N VAL A 348 -6.40 22.64 3.59
CA VAL A 348 -5.67 22.61 2.32
C VAL A 348 -5.67 21.17 1.81
N LEU A 349 -6.32 20.94 0.67
CA LEU A 349 -6.32 19.65 -0.01
C LEU A 349 -5.20 19.62 -1.05
N SER A 350 -4.06 19.04 -0.69
CA SER A 350 -2.92 18.91 -1.60
C SER A 350 -3.04 17.64 -2.45
N ALA A 351 -3.11 17.81 -3.77
CA ALA A 351 -3.14 16.73 -4.74
C ALA A 351 -1.83 16.67 -5.54
N LYS A 352 -1.32 15.45 -5.74
CA LYS A 352 -0.31 15.15 -6.76
C LYS A 352 -1.02 14.69 -8.02
N VAL A 353 -1.17 15.59 -8.98
CA VAL A 353 -1.80 15.30 -10.28
C VAL A 353 -0.74 14.68 -11.19
N PRO A 354 -0.89 13.43 -11.67
CA PRO A 354 0.08 12.81 -12.57
C PRO A 354 0.10 13.57 -13.90
N VAL A 355 1.25 14.13 -14.26
CA VAL A 355 1.39 14.93 -15.50
C VAL A 355 1.21 14.04 -16.72
N ASN A 356 1.68 12.78 -16.65
CA ASN A 356 1.52 11.82 -17.73
C ASN A 356 0.04 11.54 -18.03
N ASP A 357 -0.75 11.25 -17.00
CA ASP A 357 -2.19 10.96 -17.16
C ASP A 357 -2.93 12.20 -17.66
N LEU A 358 -2.59 13.39 -17.13
CA LEU A 358 -3.12 14.65 -17.62
C LEU A 358 -2.84 14.84 -19.12
N LEU A 359 -1.63 14.53 -19.60
CA LEU A 359 -1.27 14.68 -21.01
C LEU A 359 -1.91 13.62 -21.91
N ILE A 360 -1.88 12.35 -21.50
CA ILE A 360 -2.46 11.22 -22.26
C ILE A 360 -3.98 11.41 -22.38
N ASN A 361 -4.66 11.66 -21.26
CA ASN A 361 -6.13 11.77 -21.26
C ASN A 361 -6.64 12.99 -22.02
N SER A 362 -5.79 14.02 -22.19
CA SER A 362 -6.11 15.24 -22.94
C SER A 362 -5.82 15.14 -24.43
N CYS A 363 -5.12 14.09 -24.88
CA CYS A 363 -4.88 13.82 -26.30
C CYS A 363 -6.10 13.09 -26.88
N ASP A 364 -6.77 13.67 -27.88
CA ASP A 364 -7.90 13.03 -28.57
C ASP A 364 -7.46 12.12 -29.73
N GLU A 365 -6.14 11.97 -29.92
CA GLU A 365 -5.48 11.25 -31.02
C GLU A 365 -5.92 11.70 -32.43
N THR A 366 -6.69 12.78 -32.53
CA THR A 366 -7.11 13.32 -33.82
C THR A 366 -5.97 14.13 -34.42
N ARG A 367 -5.92 14.17 -35.76
CA ARG A 367 -4.96 15.05 -36.42
C ARG A 367 -5.33 16.49 -36.06
N PRO A 368 -4.39 17.28 -35.51
CA PRO A 368 -4.69 18.67 -35.17
C PRO A 368 -5.21 19.39 -36.43
N ARG A 369 -6.12 20.36 -36.28
CA ARG A 369 -6.46 21.30 -37.36
C ARG A 369 -5.88 22.65 -36.97
N CYS A 370 -5.10 23.28 -37.85
CA CYS A 370 -4.62 24.63 -37.56
C CYS A 370 -5.79 25.62 -37.56
N GLY A 371 -5.72 26.68 -36.75
CA GLY A 371 -6.83 27.64 -36.58
C GLY A 371 -7.35 28.22 -37.90
N LYS A 372 -6.46 28.47 -38.88
CA LYS A 372 -6.84 28.96 -40.22
C LYS A 372 -7.60 27.94 -41.06
N CYS A 373 -7.33 26.64 -40.91
CA CYS A 373 -8.08 25.59 -41.58
C CYS A 373 -9.44 25.37 -40.92
N THR A 374 -9.51 25.53 -39.59
CA THR A 374 -10.77 25.50 -38.83
C THR A 374 -11.68 26.67 -39.21
N GLU A 375 -11.15 27.90 -39.25
CA GLU A 375 -11.90 29.10 -39.65
C GLU A 375 -12.45 29.02 -41.09
N ARG A 376 -11.72 28.35 -41.98
CA ARG A 376 -12.06 28.23 -43.40
C ARG A 376 -12.84 26.96 -43.74
N ASP A 377 -13.13 26.13 -42.73
CA ASP A 377 -13.65 24.77 -42.85
C ASP A 377 -12.98 23.93 -43.95
N LEU A 378 -11.65 23.99 -44.00
CA LEU A 378 -10.84 23.24 -44.96
C LEU A 378 -10.25 21.98 -44.31
N PRO A 379 -10.20 20.84 -45.02
CA PRO A 379 -9.49 19.66 -44.53
C PRO A 379 -8.00 19.98 -44.39
N CYS A 380 -7.46 19.80 -43.19
CA CYS A 380 -6.06 20.11 -42.91
C CYS A 380 -5.18 18.98 -43.46
N SER A 381 -4.63 19.17 -44.65
CA SER A 381 -3.74 18.21 -45.30
C SER A 381 -2.34 18.29 -44.71
N TYR A 382 -1.96 17.26 -43.96
CA TYR A 382 -0.58 17.02 -43.56
C TYR A 382 0.06 16.16 -44.63
N SER A 383 0.84 16.76 -45.53
CA SER A 383 1.55 16.01 -46.58
C SER A 383 2.56 15.07 -45.93
N SER A 384 2.32 13.75 -45.98
CA SER A 384 3.41 12.79 -45.84
C SER A 384 4.26 12.82 -47.11
N PRO A 385 5.60 12.75 -47.03
CA PRO A 385 6.41 12.53 -48.21
C PRO A 385 6.29 11.04 -48.58
N GLU A 386 5.23 10.66 -49.28
CA GLU A 386 5.20 9.38 -49.99
C GLU A 386 6.15 9.47 -51.19
N CYS A 387 7.27 8.76 -51.06
CA CYS A 387 8.27 8.57 -52.11
C CYS A 387 7.66 7.76 -53.27
N SER A 388 7.10 8.45 -54.25
CA SER A 388 6.69 7.85 -55.52
C SER A 388 7.92 7.75 -56.43
N TYR A 389 8.54 6.58 -56.43
CA TYR A 389 9.54 6.20 -57.43
C TYR A 389 8.88 6.09 -58.80
N ILE A 390 8.91 7.17 -59.58
CA ILE A 390 8.62 7.09 -61.01
C ILE A 390 9.85 6.46 -61.69
N VAL A 391 9.75 5.16 -61.96
CA VAL A 391 10.59 4.47 -62.93
C VAL A 391 10.21 4.99 -64.32
N ALA A 392 10.98 5.95 -64.83
CA ALA A 392 10.91 6.35 -66.23
C ALA A 392 12.15 5.82 -66.98
N LYS A 393 11.87 4.97 -67.98
CA LYS A 393 12.79 4.36 -68.94
C LYS A 393 13.76 5.37 -69.58
N ALA A 394 15.02 4.95 -69.73
CA ALA A 394 15.96 5.56 -70.68
C ALA A 394 15.47 5.41 -72.13
N PRO A 395 15.86 6.33 -73.03
CA PRO A 395 16.98 5.99 -73.92
C PRO A 395 17.88 7.17 -74.35
N GLY A 396 19.15 6.86 -74.64
CA GLY A 396 19.82 7.35 -75.86
C GLY A 396 20.82 8.54 -75.79
N LYS A 397 22.12 8.18 -75.77
CA LYS A 397 23.29 8.74 -76.49
C LYS A 397 23.54 10.27 -76.58
N GLY A 398 24.70 10.71 -76.06
CA GLY A 398 25.40 11.96 -76.44
C GLY A 398 26.75 12.12 -75.72
N ARG A 399 27.79 12.50 -76.46
CA ARG A 399 29.26 12.49 -76.20
C ARG A 399 29.77 13.55 -75.17
N PRO A 400 30.97 13.40 -74.56
CA PRO A 400 31.44 14.28 -73.48
C PRO A 400 32.34 15.43 -73.98
N SER A 401 32.29 16.58 -73.28
CA SER A 401 33.41 17.51 -73.15
C SER A 401 33.23 18.44 -71.94
N PRO A 402 34.33 18.97 -71.37
CA PRO A 402 34.44 19.33 -69.96
C PRO A 402 34.23 20.83 -69.73
N ALA A 403 33.54 21.18 -68.65
CA ALA A 403 33.62 22.50 -68.05
C ALA A 403 33.67 22.33 -66.53
N ALA A 404 34.76 22.84 -65.97
CA ALA A 404 35.07 22.78 -64.57
C ALA A 404 34.15 23.69 -63.74
N SER A 405 34.05 23.29 -62.48
CA SER A 405 34.08 24.13 -61.28
C SER A 405 32.82 24.90 -60.86
N LEU A 406 32.42 24.55 -59.63
CA LEU A 406 31.97 25.38 -58.50
C LEU A 406 30.51 25.23 -58.08
N SER A 407 30.40 24.77 -56.82
CA SER A 407 29.29 24.91 -55.87
C SER A 407 27.96 24.28 -56.23
N ASP A 408 27.60 23.17 -55.55
CA ASP A 408 26.57 23.29 -54.50
C ASP A 408 26.66 22.13 -53.49
N GLY A 409 27.16 22.44 -52.29
CA GLY A 409 27.23 21.51 -51.16
C GLY A 409 25.94 21.44 -50.33
N ARG A 410 24.84 22.04 -50.81
CA ARG A 410 23.63 22.25 -49.98
C ARG A 410 22.63 21.09 -49.96
N SER A 411 22.76 20.10 -50.84
CA SER A 411 21.78 19.01 -50.91
C SER A 411 22.02 17.88 -49.89
N ALA A 412 23.23 17.77 -49.32
CA ALA A 412 23.56 16.76 -48.31
C ALA A 412 23.17 17.18 -46.87
N GLU A 413 23.13 18.49 -46.59
CA GLU A 413 22.79 19.03 -45.27
C GLU A 413 21.29 18.93 -44.93
N VAL A 414 20.40 18.95 -45.95
CA VAL A 414 18.95 18.94 -45.74
C VAL A 414 18.42 17.55 -45.37
N THR A 415 18.93 16.48 -45.99
CA THR A 415 18.60 15.09 -45.64
C THR A 415 19.20 14.68 -44.28
N GLY A 416 20.41 15.13 -43.97
CA GLY A 416 21.02 14.88 -42.66
C GLY A 416 20.22 15.49 -41.51
N ARG A 417 19.62 16.68 -41.72
CA ARG A 417 18.85 17.40 -40.70
C ARG A 417 17.49 16.78 -40.39
N SER A 418 16.82 16.15 -41.37
CA SER A 418 15.56 15.41 -41.12
C SER A 418 15.77 14.09 -40.40
N ASP A 419 16.85 13.38 -40.73
CA ASP A 419 17.19 12.10 -40.11
C ASP A 419 17.67 12.29 -38.65
N LEU A 420 18.42 13.38 -38.38
CA LEU A 420 18.77 13.79 -37.01
C LEU A 420 17.53 14.13 -36.17
N ALA A 421 16.60 14.93 -36.69
CA ALA A 421 15.39 15.29 -35.97
C ALA A 421 14.50 14.06 -35.67
N SER A 422 14.43 13.12 -36.61
CA SER A 422 13.77 11.83 -36.40
C SER A 422 14.46 11.04 -35.30
N ALA A 423 15.78 10.87 -35.35
CA ALA A 423 16.54 10.14 -34.33
C ALA A 423 16.40 10.77 -32.92
N GLU A 424 16.37 12.10 -32.82
CA GLU A 424 16.15 12.83 -31.57
C GLU A 424 14.75 12.58 -30.99
N LEU A 425 13.71 12.54 -31.84
CA LEU A 425 12.34 12.21 -31.41
C LEU A 425 12.24 10.78 -30.85
N HIS A 426 12.91 9.80 -31.48
CA HIS A 426 12.95 8.44 -30.97
C HIS A 426 13.63 8.37 -29.60
N ASN A 427 14.74 9.08 -29.41
CA ASN A 427 15.44 9.09 -28.12
C ASN A 427 14.57 9.70 -27.01
N LEU A 428 13.80 10.75 -27.32
CA LEU A 428 12.85 11.36 -26.38
C LEU A 428 11.71 10.39 -26.04
N GLU A 429 11.13 9.71 -27.02
CA GLU A 429 10.10 8.69 -26.82
C GLU A 429 10.59 7.57 -25.89
N LEU A 430 11.79 7.04 -26.14
CA LEU A 430 12.41 6.01 -25.32
C LEU A 430 12.74 6.50 -23.90
N MET A 431 13.11 7.77 -23.74
CA MET A 431 13.31 8.37 -22.41
C MET A 431 12.00 8.52 -21.64
N VAL A 432 10.90 8.90 -22.31
CA VAL A 432 9.56 8.90 -21.71
C VAL A 432 9.18 7.49 -21.26
N GLN A 433 9.45 6.48 -22.09
CA GLN A 433 9.23 5.09 -21.73
C GLN A 433 10.04 4.65 -20.50
N TRP A 434 11.29 5.11 -20.35
CA TRP A 434 12.07 4.88 -19.13
C TRP A 434 11.38 5.45 -17.89
N CYS A 435 11.06 6.74 -17.94
CA CYS A 435 10.51 7.50 -16.82
C CYS A 435 9.12 7.01 -16.38
N ASN A 436 8.35 6.40 -17.28
CA ASN A 436 7.01 5.89 -16.99
C ASN A 436 7.01 4.41 -16.61
N HIS A 437 7.73 3.56 -17.35
CA HIS A 437 7.58 2.10 -17.25
C HIS A 437 8.90 1.36 -17.01
N THR A 438 9.94 1.60 -17.82
CA THR A 438 11.12 0.71 -17.83
C THR A 438 11.90 0.74 -16.51
N HIS A 439 11.99 1.88 -15.82
CA HIS A 439 12.74 2.01 -14.56
C HIS A 439 12.25 1.04 -13.47
N GLN A 440 10.96 0.69 -13.47
CA GLN A 440 10.37 -0.25 -12.50
C GLN A 440 11.00 -1.64 -12.61
N THR A 441 11.50 -2.00 -13.79
CA THR A 441 12.20 -3.27 -14.04
C THR A 441 13.43 -3.46 -13.14
N LEU A 442 14.09 -2.35 -12.77
CA LEU A 442 15.32 -2.33 -11.99
C LEU A 442 15.10 -1.95 -10.53
N SER A 443 13.92 -1.42 -10.19
CA SER A 443 13.62 -1.00 -8.82
C SER A 443 13.26 -2.19 -7.93
N ARG A 444 13.92 -2.29 -6.78
CA ARG A 444 13.61 -3.33 -5.78
C ARG A 444 12.32 -3.06 -4.99
N ASN A 445 11.95 -1.79 -4.81
CA ASN A 445 10.79 -1.34 -4.05
C ASN A 445 10.52 0.15 -4.35
N ASP A 446 9.41 0.68 -3.82
CA ASP A 446 9.02 2.07 -4.05
C ASP A 446 9.98 3.09 -3.43
N SER A 447 10.72 2.71 -2.36
CA SER A 447 11.59 3.63 -1.64
C SER A 447 12.84 4.05 -2.42
N VAL A 448 13.33 3.19 -3.33
CA VAL A 448 14.44 3.53 -4.24
C VAL A 448 14.00 3.77 -5.68
N SER A 449 12.71 3.64 -6.00
CA SER A 449 12.17 3.79 -7.35
C SER A 449 12.47 5.16 -7.96
N TRP A 450 12.42 6.22 -7.14
CA TRP A 450 12.74 7.59 -7.57
C TRP A 450 14.20 7.75 -8.04
N ILE A 451 15.14 6.92 -7.54
CA ILE A 451 16.54 6.95 -7.97
C ILE A 451 16.63 6.51 -9.42
N TRP A 452 15.99 5.38 -9.76
CA TRP A 452 15.91 4.85 -11.12
C TRP A 452 15.13 5.77 -12.06
N ARG A 453 13.99 6.31 -11.59
CA ARG A 453 13.11 7.16 -12.37
C ARG A 453 13.72 8.53 -12.70
N SER A 454 14.39 9.16 -11.74
CA SER A 454 14.72 10.59 -11.83
C SER A 454 16.20 10.92 -11.59
N ALA A 455 16.87 10.26 -10.65
CA ALA A 455 18.29 10.56 -10.37
C ALA A 455 19.21 10.02 -11.47
N ILE A 456 18.96 8.79 -11.90
CA ILE A 456 19.74 8.10 -12.94
C ILE A 456 19.67 8.81 -14.30
N PRO A 457 18.50 9.21 -14.84
CA PRO A 457 18.46 9.98 -16.09
C PRO A 457 19.23 11.31 -16.03
N ARG A 458 19.25 11.99 -14.88
CA ARG A 458 20.07 13.20 -14.69
C ARG A 458 21.56 12.91 -14.72
N LYS A 459 22.01 11.80 -14.11
CA LYS A 459 23.40 11.35 -14.24
C LYS A 459 23.71 10.96 -15.68
N ALA A 460 22.79 10.27 -16.36
CA ALA A 460 22.94 9.87 -17.76
C ALA A 460 23.13 11.03 -18.73
N ALA A 461 22.55 12.21 -18.44
CA ALA A 461 22.78 13.42 -19.23
C ALA A 461 24.26 13.85 -19.29
N HIS A 462 25.07 13.44 -18.31
CA HIS A 462 26.51 13.72 -18.24
C HIS A 462 27.38 12.53 -18.66
N HIS A 463 26.77 11.36 -18.89
CA HIS A 463 27.45 10.11 -19.24
C HIS A 463 26.77 9.46 -20.45
N PRO A 464 27.23 9.75 -21.69
CA PRO A 464 26.59 9.27 -22.92
C PRO A 464 26.40 7.75 -22.99
N PHE A 465 27.37 6.98 -22.50
CA PHE A 465 27.26 5.51 -22.44
C PHE A 465 26.09 5.03 -21.58
N LEU A 466 25.82 5.72 -20.46
CA LEU A 466 24.69 5.40 -19.59
C LEU A 466 23.36 5.80 -20.26
N MET A 467 23.33 6.96 -20.94
CA MET A 467 22.16 7.40 -21.70
C MET A 467 21.77 6.35 -22.73
N HIS A 468 22.73 5.85 -23.50
CA HIS A 468 22.50 4.76 -24.44
C HIS A 468 22.01 3.48 -23.76
N GLY A 469 22.51 3.12 -22.57
CA GLY A 469 21.96 2.00 -21.80
C GLY A 469 20.48 2.16 -21.47
N ILE A 470 20.08 3.34 -20.97
CA ILE A 470 18.69 3.66 -20.62
C ILE A 470 17.78 3.54 -21.85
N LEU A 471 18.20 4.11 -22.98
CA LEU A 471 17.45 4.08 -24.23
C LEU A 471 17.36 2.64 -24.79
N ALA A 472 18.44 1.87 -24.69
CA ALA A 472 18.49 0.49 -25.14
C ALA A 472 17.45 -0.39 -24.43
N LEU A 473 17.43 -0.35 -23.09
CA LEU A 473 16.47 -1.14 -22.32
C LEU A 473 15.03 -0.65 -22.51
N SER A 474 14.82 0.65 -22.69
CA SER A 474 13.49 1.20 -22.95
C SER A 474 12.95 0.81 -24.32
N ALA A 475 13.82 0.79 -25.34
CA ALA A 475 13.46 0.29 -26.66
C ALA A 475 13.14 -1.21 -26.60
N LEU A 476 13.92 -1.99 -25.86
CA LEU A 476 13.67 -3.42 -25.71
C LEU A 476 12.33 -3.71 -25.01
N HIS A 477 12.02 -2.96 -23.94
CA HIS A 477 10.74 -3.07 -23.24
C HIS A 477 9.56 -2.65 -24.12
N SER A 478 9.74 -1.63 -24.97
CA SER A 478 8.74 -1.23 -25.97
C SER A 478 8.54 -2.33 -27.01
N ALA A 479 9.61 -2.95 -27.50
CA ALA A 479 9.55 -4.07 -28.43
C ALA A 479 8.80 -5.28 -27.86
N PHE A 480 8.87 -5.50 -26.55
CA PHE A 480 8.12 -6.54 -25.87
C PHE A 480 6.61 -6.30 -25.95
N SER A 481 6.18 -5.05 -25.76
CA SER A 481 4.76 -4.65 -25.65
C SER A 481 4.11 -4.23 -26.98
N SER A 482 4.87 -4.22 -28.08
CA SER A 482 4.44 -3.68 -29.38
C SER A 482 3.82 -4.71 -30.32
N THR A 483 3.07 -4.23 -31.31
CA THR A 483 2.63 -5.02 -32.48
C THR A 483 3.81 -5.48 -33.33
N TYR A 484 3.60 -6.49 -34.19
CA TYR A 484 4.69 -7.13 -34.95
C TYR A 484 5.52 -6.16 -35.82
N SER A 485 4.89 -5.16 -36.46
CA SER A 485 5.58 -4.19 -37.33
C SER A 485 6.48 -3.23 -36.55
N GLU A 486 6.03 -2.73 -35.40
CA GLU A 486 6.80 -1.80 -34.55
C GLU A 486 7.90 -2.52 -33.75
N ARG A 487 7.68 -3.80 -33.41
CA ARG A 487 8.65 -4.62 -32.67
C ARG A 487 10.02 -4.65 -33.36
N THR A 488 10.07 -4.83 -34.69
CA THR A 488 11.36 -4.87 -35.42
C THR A 488 12.12 -3.55 -35.34
N ARG A 489 11.42 -2.41 -35.38
CA ARG A 489 12.00 -1.07 -35.25
C ARG A 489 12.59 -0.87 -33.86
N TYR A 490 11.82 -1.14 -32.81
CA TYR A 490 12.31 -1.01 -31.44
C TYR A 490 13.45 -1.99 -31.12
N LEU A 491 13.43 -3.21 -31.64
CA LEU A 491 14.54 -4.15 -31.51
C LEU A 491 15.85 -3.62 -32.11
N ARG A 492 15.77 -2.98 -33.29
CA ARG A 492 16.94 -2.36 -33.92
C ARG A 492 17.49 -1.23 -33.05
N LEU A 493 16.62 -0.33 -32.58
CA LEU A 493 17.01 0.77 -31.69
C LEU A 493 17.64 0.25 -30.39
N ALA A 494 17.04 -0.77 -29.79
CA ALA A 494 17.53 -1.43 -28.59
C ALA A 494 18.97 -1.95 -28.78
N GLN A 495 19.22 -2.67 -29.87
CA GLN A 495 20.54 -3.20 -30.19
C GLN A 495 21.55 -2.11 -30.51
N THR A 496 21.18 -1.10 -31.30
CA THR A 496 22.07 0.02 -31.65
C THR A 496 22.53 0.78 -30.39
N HIS A 497 21.60 1.17 -29.52
CA HIS A 497 21.96 1.85 -28.29
C HIS A 497 22.71 0.93 -27.31
N HIS A 498 22.40 -0.37 -27.26
CA HIS A 498 23.16 -1.31 -26.44
C HIS A 498 24.63 -1.39 -26.87
N SER A 499 24.90 -1.48 -28.18
CA SER A 499 26.26 -1.45 -28.72
C SER A 499 26.99 -0.16 -28.38
N GLN A 500 26.33 1.00 -28.54
CA GLN A 500 26.91 2.30 -28.19
C GLN A 500 27.21 2.43 -26.69
N ALA A 501 26.35 1.88 -25.83
CA ALA A 501 26.55 1.88 -24.39
C ALA A 501 27.78 1.05 -23.98
N ILE A 502 27.93 -0.15 -24.55
CA ILE A 502 29.10 -1.01 -24.29
C ILE A 502 30.38 -0.38 -24.83
N GLU A 503 30.34 0.14 -26.06
CA GLU A 503 31.50 0.80 -26.68
C GLU A 503 31.95 2.00 -25.82
N GLY A 504 31.02 2.88 -25.44
CA GLY A 504 31.33 4.03 -24.60
C GLY A 504 31.85 3.67 -23.21
N LEU A 505 31.38 2.56 -22.62
CA LEU A 505 31.94 2.04 -21.36
C LEU A 505 33.36 1.49 -21.56
N SER A 506 33.61 0.78 -22.66
CA SER A 506 34.92 0.19 -22.97
C SER A 506 36.01 1.22 -23.32
N GLN A 507 35.61 2.41 -23.76
CA GLN A 507 36.51 3.52 -24.07
C GLN A 507 36.99 4.28 -22.81
N LEU A 508 36.45 3.97 -21.62
CA LEU A 508 36.93 4.57 -20.38
C LEU A 508 38.33 4.03 -20.06
N GLU A 509 39.31 4.92 -19.93
CA GLU A 509 40.69 4.54 -19.57
C GLU A 509 40.78 3.85 -18.20
N ARG A 510 39.96 4.29 -17.24
CA ARG A 510 39.86 3.72 -15.89
C ARG A 510 38.53 4.05 -15.22
N LEU A 511 38.06 3.12 -14.40
CA LEU A 511 36.97 3.37 -13.46
C LEU A 511 37.49 4.22 -12.29
N ASN A 512 36.71 5.21 -11.90
CA ASN A 512 37.03 6.15 -10.83
C ASN A 512 35.73 6.70 -10.22
N GLU A 513 35.86 7.50 -9.16
CA GLU A 513 34.71 8.04 -8.42
C GLU A 513 33.71 8.80 -9.29
N SER A 514 34.14 9.52 -10.33
CA SER A 514 33.25 10.35 -11.15
C SER A 514 32.40 9.55 -12.14
N ASN A 515 32.85 8.35 -12.55
CA ASN A 515 32.14 7.48 -13.49
C ASN A 515 31.58 6.21 -12.82
N ALA A 516 31.90 5.96 -11.56
CA ALA A 516 31.51 4.79 -10.78
C ALA A 516 29.99 4.57 -10.79
N ASP A 517 29.21 5.59 -10.46
CA ASP A 517 27.74 5.54 -10.45
C ASP A 517 27.19 5.16 -11.82
N ALA A 518 27.70 5.78 -12.88
CA ALA A 518 27.20 5.54 -14.22
C ALA A 518 27.55 4.13 -14.73
N ALA A 519 28.76 3.65 -14.43
CA ALA A 519 29.21 2.30 -14.74
C ALA A 519 28.41 1.25 -13.94
N TYR A 520 28.10 1.52 -12.68
CA TYR A 520 27.27 0.66 -11.83
C TYR A 520 25.86 0.50 -12.41
N VAL A 521 25.22 1.62 -12.75
CA VAL A 521 23.86 1.62 -13.28
C VAL A 521 23.81 0.95 -14.66
N LEU A 522 24.74 1.28 -15.55
CA LEU A 522 24.80 0.64 -16.87
C LEU A 522 25.00 -0.88 -16.75
N SER A 523 25.83 -1.34 -15.81
CA SER A 523 26.06 -2.78 -15.60
C SER A 523 24.79 -3.52 -15.20
N ASN A 524 23.94 -2.92 -14.36
CA ASN A 524 22.62 -3.49 -14.02
C ASN A 524 21.67 -3.49 -15.23
N ILE A 525 21.66 -2.42 -16.02
CA ILE A 525 20.88 -2.34 -17.26
C ILE A 525 21.28 -3.43 -18.25
N ILE A 526 22.59 -3.64 -18.44
CA ILE A 526 23.12 -4.68 -19.34
C ILE A 526 22.66 -6.07 -18.91
N ILE A 527 22.71 -6.39 -17.61
CA ILE A 527 22.25 -7.69 -17.09
C ILE A 527 20.80 -7.97 -17.50
N ILE A 528 19.88 -7.03 -17.26
CA ILE A 528 18.46 -7.21 -17.61
C ILE A 528 18.27 -7.24 -19.13
N PHE A 529 18.94 -6.35 -19.87
CA PHE A 529 18.86 -6.29 -21.32
C PHE A 529 19.24 -7.62 -21.96
N THR A 530 20.36 -8.20 -21.52
CA THR A 530 20.90 -9.45 -22.06
C THR A 530 19.98 -10.64 -21.81
N VAL A 531 19.27 -10.67 -20.67
CA VAL A 531 18.29 -11.73 -20.37
C VAL A 531 16.99 -11.53 -21.17
N ALA A 532 16.56 -10.29 -21.35
CA ALA A 532 15.32 -9.95 -22.05
C ALA A 532 15.42 -10.11 -23.58
N LEU A 533 16.59 -9.86 -24.18
CA LEU A 533 16.74 -9.76 -25.63
C LEU A 533 16.29 -11.03 -26.37
N PRO A 534 16.68 -12.25 -25.98
CA PRO A 534 16.27 -13.47 -26.69
C PRO A 534 14.76 -13.73 -26.66
N LEU A 535 14.04 -13.20 -25.66
CA LEU A 535 12.58 -13.30 -25.58
C LEU A 535 11.89 -12.38 -26.60
N CYS A 536 12.53 -11.26 -26.94
CA CYS A 536 11.95 -10.28 -27.85
C CYS A 536 12.30 -10.57 -29.32
N THR A 537 13.37 -11.31 -29.58
CA THR A 537 13.87 -11.57 -30.94
C THR A 537 13.28 -12.79 -31.65
N GLN A 538 12.40 -13.61 -31.03
CA GLN A 538 11.88 -14.84 -31.66
C GLN A 538 10.38 -14.87 -31.97
N PRO A 539 10.03 -15.32 -33.19
CA PRO A 539 8.89 -16.21 -33.41
C PRO A 539 9.26 -17.66 -33.82
N SER A 540 10.54 -18.04 -33.94
CA SER A 540 10.91 -19.33 -34.57
C SER A 540 12.00 -20.11 -33.82
N SER A 541 11.57 -20.96 -32.89
CA SER A 541 12.03 -22.34 -32.55
C SER A 541 13.45 -22.87 -32.87
N ALA A 542 14.50 -22.06 -33.10
CA ALA A 542 15.79 -22.55 -33.59
C ALA A 542 17.01 -22.30 -32.68
N GLY A 543 16.92 -21.39 -31.71
CA GLY A 543 18.01 -21.13 -30.76
C GLY A 543 18.12 -22.21 -29.69
N ASP A 544 19.33 -22.69 -29.37
CA ASP A 544 19.56 -23.61 -28.25
C ASP A 544 19.55 -22.84 -26.92
N PRO A 545 18.52 -22.99 -26.06
CA PRO A 545 18.40 -22.22 -24.83
C PRO A 545 19.58 -22.39 -23.88
N ILE A 546 20.27 -23.53 -23.92
CA ILE A 546 21.42 -23.77 -23.06
C ILE A 546 22.62 -22.94 -23.55
N LYS A 547 22.80 -22.81 -24.86
CA LYS A 547 23.86 -21.94 -25.42
C LYS A 547 23.59 -20.47 -25.10
N GLU A 548 22.35 -20.03 -25.29
CA GLU A 548 21.94 -18.67 -24.93
C GLU A 548 22.15 -18.40 -23.43
N PHE A 549 21.82 -19.35 -22.55
CA PHE A 549 22.08 -19.24 -21.11
C PHE A 549 23.57 -19.09 -20.77
N LEU A 550 24.46 -19.84 -21.45
CA LEU A 550 25.91 -19.73 -21.26
C LEU A 550 26.42 -18.33 -21.67
N GLU A 551 25.93 -17.80 -22.79
CA GLU A 551 26.24 -16.45 -23.27
C GLU A 551 25.77 -15.38 -22.27
N ILE A 552 24.53 -15.48 -21.81
CA ILE A 552 23.95 -14.60 -20.77
C ILE A 552 24.80 -14.66 -19.50
N THR A 553 25.16 -15.85 -19.05
CA THR A 553 25.96 -16.04 -17.83
C THR A 553 27.32 -15.37 -17.95
N HIS A 554 27.98 -15.49 -19.11
CA HIS A 554 29.27 -14.84 -19.35
C HIS A 554 29.17 -13.31 -19.28
N ILE A 555 28.14 -12.72 -19.90
CA ILE A 555 27.91 -11.26 -19.87
C ILE A 555 27.58 -10.79 -18.45
N CYS A 556 26.66 -11.47 -17.75
CA CYS A 556 26.30 -11.16 -16.38
C CYS A 556 27.51 -11.20 -15.43
N LYS A 557 28.39 -12.20 -15.56
CA LYS A 557 29.64 -12.27 -14.80
C LYS A 557 30.60 -11.14 -15.13
N SER A 558 30.62 -10.69 -16.38
CA SER A 558 31.45 -9.56 -16.81
C SER A 558 30.94 -8.24 -16.21
N SER A 559 29.63 -8.00 -16.25
CA SER A 559 28.98 -6.87 -15.56
C SER A 559 29.21 -6.90 -14.05
N MET A 560 29.20 -8.09 -13.42
CA MET A 560 29.47 -8.23 -11.99
C MET A 560 30.89 -7.78 -11.61
N LYS A 561 31.90 -8.01 -12.46
CA LYS A 561 33.26 -7.50 -12.21
C LYS A 561 33.28 -5.98 -12.11
N VAL A 562 32.58 -5.29 -13.02
CA VAL A 562 32.42 -3.83 -12.99
C VAL A 562 31.70 -3.39 -11.72
N LEU A 563 30.58 -4.05 -11.36
CA LEU A 563 29.82 -3.75 -10.15
C LEU A 563 30.68 -3.86 -8.89
N MET A 564 31.53 -4.89 -8.79
CA MET A 564 32.44 -5.08 -7.66
C MET A 564 33.54 -4.03 -7.61
N GLU A 565 34.12 -3.66 -8.76
CA GLU A 565 35.17 -2.65 -8.85
C GLU A 565 34.69 -1.28 -8.38
N VAL A 566 33.49 -0.87 -8.80
CA VAL A 566 32.93 0.45 -8.45
C VAL A 566 32.20 0.48 -7.10
N HIS A 567 31.95 -0.67 -6.48
CA HIS A 567 31.10 -0.82 -5.30
C HIS A 567 31.40 0.19 -4.19
N HIS A 568 32.69 0.35 -3.86
CA HIS A 568 33.12 1.20 -2.75
C HIS A 568 32.81 2.69 -2.98
N TRP A 569 32.97 3.20 -4.21
CA TRP A 569 32.59 4.58 -4.55
C TRP A 569 31.08 4.78 -4.52
N VAL A 570 30.32 3.83 -5.08
CA VAL A 570 28.85 3.91 -5.13
C VAL A 570 28.26 3.83 -3.72
N GLN A 571 28.85 3.01 -2.84
CA GLN A 571 28.45 2.91 -1.43
C GLN A 571 28.73 4.20 -0.64
N ALA A 572 29.76 4.96 -1.02
CA ALA A 572 30.08 6.25 -0.41
C ALA A 572 29.29 7.43 -1.00
N GLY A 573 28.70 7.25 -2.19
CA GLY A 573 28.03 8.30 -2.96
C GLY A 573 26.50 8.32 -2.85
N ASP A 574 25.86 9.08 -3.75
CA ASP A 574 24.41 9.32 -3.77
C ASP A 574 23.58 8.04 -3.99
N LEU A 575 24.19 7.02 -4.61
CA LEU A 575 23.54 5.77 -4.97
C LEU A 575 23.68 4.69 -3.89
N ALA A 576 24.22 5.02 -2.70
CA ALA A 576 24.39 4.09 -1.59
C ALA A 576 23.09 3.34 -1.27
N ALA A 577 21.93 4.02 -1.32
CA ALA A 577 20.63 3.43 -1.07
C ALA A 577 20.23 2.30 -2.04
N LEU A 578 20.87 2.18 -3.21
CA LEU A 578 20.68 1.03 -4.13
C LEU A 578 21.44 -0.22 -3.66
N ILE A 579 22.52 -0.02 -2.90
CA ILE A 579 23.40 -1.09 -2.40
C ILE A 579 23.03 -1.47 -0.96
N THR A 580 22.67 -0.48 -0.13
CA THR A 580 22.37 -0.70 1.29
C THR A 580 21.08 -1.49 1.45
N MET A 581 21.17 -2.64 2.11
CA MET A 581 20.04 -3.50 2.41
C MET A 581 19.45 -3.08 3.76
N PRO A 582 18.13 -2.81 3.85
CA PRO A 582 17.49 -2.60 5.14
C PRO A 582 17.70 -3.83 6.02
N GLU A 583 17.95 -3.62 7.31
CA GLU A 583 17.98 -4.74 8.27
C GLU A 583 16.67 -5.52 8.20
N PRO A 584 16.72 -6.86 8.29
CA PRO A 584 15.53 -7.68 8.24
C PRO A 584 14.59 -7.31 9.39
N LEU A 585 13.35 -6.94 9.04
CA LEU A 585 12.27 -6.85 10.01
C LEU A 585 11.92 -8.28 10.46
N ASP A 586 12.08 -8.56 11.74
CA ASP A 586 11.71 -9.82 12.39
C ASP A 586 10.19 -10.04 12.30
N SER A 587 9.70 -10.57 11.17
CA SER A 587 8.31 -11.06 11.09
C SER A 587 8.09 -12.12 10.00
N ALA A 588 7.28 -13.12 10.36
CA ALA A 588 6.68 -14.19 9.56
C ALA A 588 7.56 -15.41 9.17
N ALA A 589 7.79 -16.29 10.16
CA ALA A 589 8.41 -17.60 10.00
C ALA A 589 7.38 -18.73 9.73
N THR A 590 6.64 -18.69 8.62
CA THR A 590 5.59 -19.72 8.36
C THR A 590 5.75 -20.51 7.05
N HIS A 591 6.73 -20.20 6.20
CA HIS A 591 6.98 -20.94 4.94
C HIS A 591 8.47 -21.22 4.59
N ARG A 592 9.39 -21.16 5.56
CA ARG A 592 10.83 -21.41 5.30
C ARG A 592 11.10 -22.90 5.03
N GLY A 593 11.85 -23.22 3.98
CA GLY A 593 12.47 -24.55 3.74
C GLY A 593 11.88 -25.40 2.61
N LYS A 594 10.80 -24.99 1.94
CA LYS A 594 10.15 -25.83 0.91
C LYS A 594 11.05 -26.09 -0.29
N PHE A 595 11.73 -25.07 -0.82
CA PHE A 595 12.64 -25.25 -1.96
C PHE A 595 13.90 -26.03 -1.56
N VAL A 596 14.38 -25.84 -0.33
CA VAL A 596 15.53 -26.59 0.19
C VAL A 596 15.21 -28.09 0.27
N GLU A 597 14.05 -28.46 0.80
CA GLU A 597 13.62 -29.87 0.88
C GLU A 597 13.28 -30.48 -0.48
N GLN A 598 12.59 -29.74 -1.36
CA GLN A 598 12.07 -30.28 -2.60
C GLN A 598 13.06 -30.23 -3.77
N ILE A 599 14.02 -29.31 -3.79
CA ILE A 599 14.97 -29.16 -4.91
C ILE A 599 16.39 -29.48 -4.46
N ILE A 600 16.87 -28.85 -3.38
CA ILE A 600 18.28 -28.94 -2.98
C ILE A 600 18.63 -30.31 -2.39
N ALA A 601 17.84 -30.84 -1.44
CA ALA A 601 18.15 -32.14 -0.83
C ALA A 601 18.24 -33.31 -1.83
N PRO A 602 17.34 -33.44 -2.84
CA PRO A 602 17.51 -34.42 -3.91
C PRO A 602 18.78 -34.22 -4.75
N LEU A 603 19.16 -32.98 -5.06
CA LEU A 603 20.40 -32.68 -5.78
C LEU A 603 21.65 -33.06 -4.99
N GLU A 604 21.67 -32.76 -3.68
CA GLU A 604 22.77 -33.14 -2.79
C GLU A 604 22.92 -34.66 -2.71
N TYR A 605 21.80 -35.39 -2.60
CA TYR A 605 21.79 -36.85 -2.61
C TYR A 605 22.28 -37.45 -3.94
N LEU A 606 21.81 -36.91 -5.07
CA LEU A 606 22.27 -37.30 -6.40
C LEU A 606 23.76 -37.03 -6.59
N GLY A 607 24.25 -35.87 -6.11
CA GLY A 607 25.67 -35.53 -6.15
C GLY A 607 26.52 -36.50 -5.35
N GLN A 608 26.12 -36.82 -4.12
CA GLN A 608 26.83 -37.81 -3.28
C GLN A 608 26.84 -39.20 -3.94
N SER A 609 25.71 -39.63 -4.49
CA SER A 609 25.59 -40.92 -5.17
C SER A 609 26.45 -40.99 -6.44
N HIS A 610 26.52 -39.89 -7.20
CA HIS A 610 27.36 -39.76 -8.39
C HIS A 610 28.85 -39.86 -8.03
N SER A 611 29.28 -39.20 -6.96
CA SER A 611 30.66 -39.21 -6.46
C SER A 611 31.08 -40.53 -5.81
N HIS A 612 30.14 -41.37 -5.37
CA HIS A 612 30.44 -42.70 -4.79
C HIS A 612 30.57 -43.81 -5.84
N HIS A 613 29.92 -43.69 -7.00
CA HIS A 613 29.98 -44.70 -8.08
C HIS A 613 31.19 -44.55 -9.01
N GLY A 614 32.01 -43.52 -8.81
CA GLY A 614 33.32 -43.33 -9.43
C GLY A 614 34.00 -42.11 -8.80
N ALA A 615 35.33 -42.09 -8.79
CA ALA A 615 36.10 -40.90 -8.37
C ALA A 615 35.94 -39.80 -9.43
N ASP A 616 34.76 -39.18 -9.47
CA ASP A 616 34.47 -38.10 -10.41
C ASP A 616 35.38 -36.90 -10.07
N PRO A 617 36.31 -36.53 -10.95
CA PRO A 617 37.21 -35.40 -10.74
C PRO A 617 36.46 -34.06 -10.62
N HIS A 618 35.16 -34.01 -10.95
CA HIS A 618 34.32 -32.81 -10.89
C HIS A 618 33.45 -32.69 -9.63
N SER A 619 33.50 -33.66 -8.71
CA SER A 619 32.67 -33.72 -7.48
C SER A 619 32.67 -32.42 -6.66
N SER A 620 33.84 -31.78 -6.48
CA SER A 620 33.94 -30.50 -5.75
C SER A 620 33.20 -29.37 -6.45
N MET A 621 33.30 -29.30 -7.78
CA MET A 621 32.67 -28.28 -8.59
C MET A 621 31.14 -28.42 -8.59
N TYR A 622 30.64 -29.64 -8.58
CA TYR A 622 29.21 -29.91 -8.45
C TYR A 622 28.69 -29.48 -7.09
N SER A 623 29.40 -29.79 -6.01
CA SER A 623 29.06 -29.35 -4.65
C SER A 623 29.00 -27.83 -4.55
N GLU A 624 29.99 -27.12 -5.10
CA GLU A 624 30.00 -25.65 -5.15
C GLU A 624 28.81 -25.07 -5.92
N ALA A 625 28.43 -25.66 -7.06
CA ALA A 625 27.28 -25.22 -7.83
C ALA A 625 25.94 -25.47 -7.10
N VAL A 626 25.79 -26.63 -6.45
CA VAL A 626 24.61 -26.93 -5.63
C VAL A 626 24.52 -25.97 -4.45
N GLN A 627 25.64 -25.63 -3.81
CA GLN A 627 25.67 -24.64 -2.73
C GLN A 627 25.31 -23.24 -3.23
N ALA A 628 25.79 -22.83 -4.40
CA ALA A 628 25.40 -21.55 -5.01
C ALA A 628 23.88 -21.48 -5.28
N LEU A 629 23.31 -22.60 -5.73
CA LEU A 629 21.87 -22.71 -5.97
C LEU A 629 21.08 -22.66 -4.65
N ARG A 630 21.54 -23.38 -3.64
CA ARG A 630 20.97 -23.37 -2.28
C ARG A 630 20.87 -21.97 -1.72
N LEU A 631 21.98 -21.21 -1.75
CA LEU A 631 22.00 -19.83 -1.27
C LEU A 631 21.00 -18.94 -2.02
N SER A 632 20.77 -19.21 -3.32
CA SER A 632 19.80 -18.44 -4.12
C SER A 632 18.36 -18.74 -3.69
N PHE A 633 18.00 -20.00 -3.46
CA PHE A 633 16.68 -20.39 -2.92
C PHE A 633 16.45 -19.87 -1.50
N GLU A 634 17.43 -20.03 -0.61
CA GLU A 634 17.36 -19.50 0.76
C GLU A 634 17.17 -17.97 0.76
N SER A 635 17.87 -17.25 -0.12
CA SER A 635 17.71 -15.79 -0.25
C SER A 635 16.31 -15.37 -0.71
N MET A 636 15.66 -16.18 -1.56
CA MET A 636 14.28 -15.93 -2.00
C MET A 636 13.24 -16.24 -0.91
N GLU A 637 13.49 -17.23 -0.05
CA GLU A 637 12.55 -17.63 1.01
C GLU A 637 12.66 -16.78 2.29
N ILE A 638 13.85 -16.26 2.61
CA ILE A 638 14.17 -15.75 3.95
C ILE A 638 14.12 -14.23 4.05
N HIS A 639 14.41 -13.49 2.98
CA HIS A 639 14.73 -12.07 3.08
C HIS A 639 13.74 -11.16 2.34
N PRO A 640 12.72 -10.61 3.04
CA PRO A 640 11.86 -9.53 2.50
C PRO A 640 12.65 -8.30 2.03
N SER A 641 13.88 -8.12 2.54
CA SER A 641 14.78 -7.02 2.21
C SER A 641 15.67 -7.27 0.99
N ILE A 642 15.85 -8.53 0.57
CA ILE A 642 16.57 -8.86 -0.67
C ILE A 642 15.56 -8.89 -1.82
N SER A 643 15.80 -8.07 -2.84
CA SER A 643 15.01 -8.15 -4.07
C SER A 643 15.07 -9.58 -4.61
N VAL A 644 13.91 -10.18 -4.90
CA VAL A 644 13.81 -11.53 -5.49
C VAL A 644 14.68 -11.63 -6.75
N ILE A 645 14.82 -10.51 -7.49
CA ILE A 645 15.71 -10.39 -8.65
C ILE A 645 17.18 -10.58 -8.26
N THR A 646 17.65 -9.89 -7.21
CA THR A 646 19.04 -10.04 -6.70
C THR A 646 19.31 -11.46 -6.24
N ALA A 647 18.37 -12.08 -5.53
CA ALA A 647 18.48 -13.47 -5.10
C ALA A 647 18.56 -14.44 -6.29
N ALA A 648 17.82 -14.18 -7.37
CA ALA A 648 17.81 -15.04 -8.55
C ALA A 648 19.12 -14.99 -9.38
N PHE A 649 19.78 -13.83 -9.47
CA PHE A 649 21.06 -13.72 -10.19
C PHE A 649 22.26 -14.25 -9.38
N GLN A 650 22.08 -14.52 -8.09
CA GLN A 650 23.14 -14.99 -7.20
C GLN A 650 23.81 -16.28 -7.69
N PHE A 651 23.03 -17.23 -8.22
CA PHE A 651 23.56 -18.46 -8.83
C PHE A 651 24.43 -18.15 -10.05
N ILE A 652 23.95 -17.30 -10.97
CA ILE A 652 24.69 -16.90 -12.19
C ILE A 652 26.05 -16.31 -11.84
N PHE A 653 26.14 -15.51 -10.79
CA PHE A 653 27.39 -14.88 -10.37
C PHE A 653 28.36 -15.85 -9.68
N ARG A 654 27.86 -16.89 -9.00
CA ARG A 654 28.67 -17.80 -8.18
C ARG A 654 28.98 -19.15 -8.82
N VAL A 655 28.22 -19.57 -9.85
CA VAL A 655 28.42 -20.88 -10.48
C VAL A 655 29.87 -21.01 -11.02
N PRO A 656 30.61 -22.09 -10.72
CA PRO A 656 31.99 -22.24 -11.19
C PRO A 656 32.11 -22.33 -12.72
N HIS A 657 33.22 -21.83 -13.28
CA HIS A 657 33.45 -21.87 -14.73
C HIS A 657 33.44 -23.29 -15.30
N GLY A 658 34.02 -24.28 -14.61
CA GLY A 658 34.02 -25.65 -15.13
C GLY A 658 32.62 -26.27 -15.15
N ILE A 659 31.68 -25.86 -14.29
CA ILE A 659 30.28 -26.31 -14.39
C ILE A 659 29.64 -25.79 -15.67
N LEU A 660 29.94 -24.54 -16.07
CA LEU A 660 29.50 -24.01 -17.36
C LEU A 660 30.09 -24.80 -18.53
N SER A 661 31.37 -25.22 -18.45
CA SER A 661 31.98 -26.11 -19.44
C SER A 661 31.34 -27.50 -19.49
N LEU A 662 30.91 -28.04 -18.35
CA LEU A 662 30.20 -29.32 -18.29
C LEU A 662 28.77 -29.21 -18.85
N ILE A 663 28.08 -28.08 -18.61
CA ILE A 663 26.79 -27.75 -19.23
C ILE A 663 26.93 -27.63 -20.75
N GLU A 664 27.99 -26.99 -21.23
CA GLU A 664 28.31 -26.89 -22.66
C GLU A 664 28.51 -28.28 -23.28
N LYS A 665 29.24 -29.16 -22.59
CA LYS A 665 29.43 -30.58 -22.97
C LYS A 665 28.22 -31.47 -22.77
N ARG A 666 27.11 -30.94 -22.24
CA ARG A 666 25.85 -31.67 -21.96
C ARG A 666 26.01 -32.80 -20.93
N GLU A 667 26.88 -32.64 -19.96
CA GLU A 667 27.02 -33.60 -18.87
C GLU A 667 25.72 -33.71 -18.06
N PRO A 668 25.15 -34.92 -17.86
CA PRO A 668 23.79 -35.07 -17.33
C PRO A 668 23.56 -34.39 -15.98
N PHE A 669 24.50 -34.53 -15.03
CA PHE A 669 24.31 -33.94 -13.70
C PHE A 669 24.44 -32.42 -13.72
N ALA A 670 25.35 -31.88 -14.53
CA ALA A 670 25.46 -30.44 -14.76
C ALA A 670 24.17 -29.86 -15.35
N LEU A 671 23.53 -30.58 -16.27
CA LEU A 671 22.23 -30.21 -16.83
C LEU A 671 21.10 -30.27 -15.80
N VAL A 672 21.13 -31.23 -14.86
CA VAL A 672 20.13 -31.33 -13.78
C VAL A 672 20.25 -30.16 -12.80
N ILE A 673 21.46 -29.71 -12.49
CA ILE A 673 21.71 -28.49 -11.70
C ILE A 673 21.15 -27.27 -12.46
N LEU A 674 21.40 -27.16 -13.77
CA LEU A 674 20.85 -26.08 -14.59
C LEU A 674 19.32 -26.10 -14.65
N ALA A 675 18.70 -27.28 -14.79
CA ALA A 675 17.24 -27.43 -14.76
C ALA A 675 16.65 -26.98 -13.42
N SER A 676 17.36 -27.26 -12.32
CA SER A 676 16.97 -26.81 -10.98
C SER A 676 17.06 -25.29 -10.83
N TYR A 677 18.05 -24.65 -11.47
CA TYR A 677 18.07 -23.19 -11.62
C TYR A 677 16.90 -22.67 -12.48
N GLY A 678 16.45 -23.44 -13.48
CA GLY A 678 15.26 -23.14 -14.28
C GLY A 678 13.99 -22.92 -13.45
N VAL A 679 13.89 -23.54 -12.26
CA VAL A 679 12.79 -23.29 -11.30
C VAL A 679 12.83 -21.85 -10.78
N ILE A 680 14.01 -21.32 -10.46
CA ILE A 680 14.20 -19.92 -10.03
C ILE A 680 13.76 -18.96 -11.14
N MET A 681 14.20 -19.23 -12.37
CA MET A 681 13.81 -18.43 -13.53
C MET A 681 12.29 -18.47 -13.76
N HIS A 682 11.66 -19.64 -13.59
CA HIS A 682 10.23 -19.81 -13.73
C HIS A 682 9.43 -19.11 -12.61
N TYR A 683 9.98 -19.02 -11.39
CA TYR A 683 9.38 -18.23 -10.33
C TYR A 683 9.28 -16.75 -10.70
N LEU A 684 10.27 -16.24 -11.45
CA LEU A 684 10.30 -14.87 -11.95
C LEU A 684 9.52 -14.61 -13.25
N ARG A 685 8.79 -15.61 -13.79
CA ARG A 685 8.10 -15.55 -15.09
C ARG A 685 7.15 -14.36 -15.31
N ALA A 686 6.63 -13.78 -14.23
CA ALA A 686 5.76 -12.61 -14.28
C ALA A 686 6.49 -11.33 -14.73
N HIS A 687 7.82 -11.30 -14.63
CA HIS A 687 8.63 -10.21 -15.16
C HIS A 687 8.77 -10.37 -16.67
N TRP A 688 8.47 -9.30 -17.41
CA TRP A 688 8.51 -9.28 -18.88
C TRP A 688 9.86 -9.74 -19.46
N TRP A 689 10.96 -9.46 -18.76
CA TRP A 689 12.32 -9.81 -19.17
C TRP A 689 12.73 -11.24 -18.84
N MET A 690 11.94 -11.98 -18.04
CA MET A 690 12.21 -13.39 -17.71
C MET A 690 11.27 -14.35 -18.43
N GLY A 691 9.97 -14.04 -18.52
CA GLY A 691 9.00 -14.78 -19.33
C GLY A 691 9.09 -16.31 -19.19
N ASP A 692 9.24 -17.01 -20.32
CA ASP A 692 9.23 -18.47 -20.42
C ASP A 692 10.61 -19.13 -20.34
N TRP A 693 11.67 -18.39 -19.97
CA TRP A 693 13.05 -18.87 -19.92
C TRP A 693 13.24 -20.20 -19.18
N GLY A 694 12.70 -20.28 -17.96
CA GLY A 694 12.83 -21.48 -17.12
C GLY A 694 12.24 -22.72 -17.82
N HIS A 695 11.10 -22.54 -18.50
CA HIS A 695 10.44 -23.64 -19.20
C HIS A 695 11.18 -24.06 -20.48
N ARG A 696 11.68 -23.08 -21.25
CA ARG A 696 12.51 -23.33 -22.43
C ARG A 696 13.75 -24.15 -22.08
N LEU A 697 14.44 -23.80 -20.98
CA LEU A 697 15.61 -24.51 -20.49
C LEU A 697 15.28 -25.94 -20.03
N VAL A 698 14.29 -26.10 -19.15
CA VAL A 698 13.95 -27.41 -18.58
C VAL A 698 13.48 -28.38 -19.67
N ARG A 699 12.64 -27.93 -20.61
CA ARG A 699 12.21 -28.76 -21.76
C ARG A 699 13.37 -29.17 -22.67
N LYS A 700 14.30 -28.25 -22.93
CA LYS A 700 15.50 -28.58 -23.72
C LYS A 700 16.34 -29.63 -23.00
N ILE A 701 16.58 -29.46 -21.71
CA ILE A 701 17.36 -30.40 -20.89
C ILE A 701 16.68 -31.77 -20.84
N GLN A 702 15.36 -31.80 -20.64
CA GLN A 702 14.57 -33.03 -20.67
C GLN A 702 14.76 -33.82 -21.97
N SER A 703 14.92 -33.15 -23.11
CA SER A 703 15.17 -33.83 -24.40
C SER A 703 16.59 -34.40 -24.56
N LEU A 704 17.52 -34.05 -23.68
CA LEU A 704 18.94 -34.40 -23.77
C LEU A 704 19.40 -35.44 -22.72
N VAL A 705 18.57 -35.72 -21.71
CA VAL A 705 18.90 -36.67 -20.65
C VAL A 705 17.94 -37.86 -20.65
N ASP A 706 18.48 -39.03 -20.29
CA ASP A 706 17.77 -40.31 -20.25
C ASP A 706 17.80 -40.96 -18.86
N GLY A 707 17.02 -42.03 -18.70
CA GLY A 707 17.02 -42.86 -17.49
C GLY A 707 16.63 -42.09 -16.22
N HIS A 708 17.40 -42.29 -15.14
CA HIS A 708 17.11 -41.67 -13.83
C HIS A 708 17.23 -40.15 -13.85
N TRP A 709 18.09 -39.58 -14.71
CA TRP A 709 18.19 -38.13 -14.89
C TRP A 709 16.91 -37.55 -15.50
N ARG A 710 16.32 -38.23 -16.50
CA ARG A 710 15.04 -37.80 -17.10
C ARG A 710 13.91 -37.80 -16.07
N SER A 711 13.86 -38.80 -15.19
CA SER A 711 12.89 -38.85 -14.09
C SER A 711 13.03 -37.66 -13.15
N GLU A 712 14.26 -37.24 -12.86
CA GLU A 712 14.50 -36.05 -12.02
C GLU A 712 14.08 -34.76 -12.73
N ILE A 713 14.33 -34.63 -14.04
CA ILE A 713 13.84 -33.46 -14.80
C ILE A 713 12.31 -33.41 -14.84
N LEU A 714 11.63 -34.56 -15.01
CA LEU A 714 10.17 -34.63 -14.95
C LEU A 714 9.62 -34.21 -13.58
N ARG A 715 10.31 -34.59 -12.50
CA ARG A 715 10.00 -34.14 -11.14
C ARG A 715 10.13 -32.62 -11.01
N ILE A 716 11.23 -32.05 -11.50
CA ILE A 716 11.44 -30.59 -11.52
C ILE A 716 10.34 -29.88 -12.34
N GLU A 717 10.00 -30.40 -13.53
CA GLU A 717 8.94 -29.85 -14.38
C GLU A 717 7.57 -29.87 -13.68
N SER A 718 7.25 -30.95 -12.96
CA SER A 718 6.01 -31.02 -12.16
C SER A 718 5.96 -29.97 -11.05
N LEU A 719 7.09 -29.67 -10.41
CA LEU A 719 7.17 -28.65 -9.37
C LEU A 719 6.94 -27.25 -9.94
N MET A 720 7.45 -26.98 -11.14
CA MET A 720 7.18 -25.73 -11.86
C MET A 720 5.69 -25.56 -12.16
N ASN A 721 5.02 -26.62 -12.61
CA ASN A 721 3.58 -26.61 -12.90
C ASN A 721 2.71 -26.47 -11.64
N CYS A 722 3.16 -26.98 -10.49
CA CYS A 722 2.45 -26.83 -9.20
C CYS A 722 2.64 -25.46 -8.54
N ALA A 723 3.69 -24.71 -8.92
CA ALA A 723 3.94 -23.33 -8.48
C ALA A 723 3.31 -22.28 -9.42
N SER A 724 2.54 -22.74 -10.41
CA SER A 724 1.71 -21.94 -11.32
C SER A 724 0.42 -21.52 -10.63
#